data_AF-A0A960YR35-F1
#
_entry.id   AF-A0A960YR35-F1
#
_cell.length_a   1.000
_cell.length_b   1.000
_cell.length_c   1.000
_cell.angle_alpha   90.00
_cell.angle_beta   90.00
_cell.angle_gamma   90.00
#
_symmetry.space_group_name_H-M   'P 1'
#
loop_
_entity.id
_entity.type
_entity.pdbx_description
1 polymer ?
#
loop_
_entity_poly.entity_id
_entity_poly.type
_entity_poly.pdbx_seq_one_letter_code
_entity_poly.pdbx_strand_id
1 'polypeptide(L)'
;MLIREEDVRSARLILFVDRILENRGSASLDRSVAGLSPELQRTFHERHDRLWLRSEEERAILVHLADALDAWDLLWEAGRDCVSIYLYSLSSSRLRFASIEDGIYQLPSLIAHFLTSLSTYLGRQDEPGHYHLCLEYRKHHSPHPVDNLFVEGLVEGMIRFLRLKEYSLNLLQSSLPEADSHVKAGPDVRWNEIPTVYELRVGQTQHPFPEEEGPTEENTEKFVSRVLKRSQDILQESRELMTAIEYLNIANDELEKKIEANHRQLEMARNIQKGFVPARIPDWKGIRFWVKFFPLQEVSGDFYDYFPIGESKFGLLMCDVSGHGVPAALMSAIAKISFANHRYDSPAETFRQVNLDVLNLVKGEGYLTAFLMVLDDNNRMTYSVAAVPPPMLYRARTNTVQRLEGHGTLLGMFSDAGKHYQDYTIDLEPGDKLFIYSDGLTEAVDPREEMFGEERLIRAIRETRNRNVQQSSEYLMEAYRQFTLGTEPRDDLTFITLMVSEYQDQFDRYVREGHRAFHEGKLEKATSLLKQAHAIFPKHTHTLFLLGRALGKKGEFEEALEYLVEYLQLKPYNADAYIIAGYCYYMLGNDALAIEYFNRSLNIRKGNPQALYNLIRIFLKQENMAEAKSLFEELVVQRPEHPRVQELRKIFPEEKPSAVEQ
;
A
#
# COMPACT_ATOMS: atom_id res chain seq x y z
N MET A 1 9.97 5.68 27.34
CA MET A 1 8.93 5.00 28.13
C MET A 1 7.69 5.85 28.03
N LEU A 2 6.70 5.43 27.24
CA LEU A 2 5.40 6.10 27.13
C LEU A 2 4.55 5.62 28.32
N ILE A 3 4.24 6.53 29.23
CA ILE A 3 3.37 6.29 30.40
C ILE A 3 1.93 6.32 29.87
N ARG A 4 1.12 5.30 30.18
CA ARG A 4 -0.30 5.27 29.76
C ARG A 4 -1.12 6.10 30.74
N GLU A 5 -2.24 6.64 30.27
CA GLU A 5 -3.15 7.51 31.05
C GLU A 5 -3.70 6.84 32.34
N GLU A 6 -3.70 5.51 32.37
CA GLU A 6 -4.15 4.65 33.48
C GLU A 6 -3.08 4.35 34.55
N ASP A 7 -1.84 4.75 34.32
CA ASP A 7 -0.74 4.54 35.25
C ASP A 7 -0.62 5.74 36.22
N VAL A 8 -0.47 5.48 37.53
CA VAL A 8 -0.39 6.46 38.63
C VAL A 8 0.96 6.38 39.35
N ARG A 9 1.56 7.53 39.65
CA ARG A 9 2.83 7.61 40.38
C ARG A 9 2.56 7.39 41.86
N SER A 10 2.82 6.18 42.32
CA SER A 10 2.49 5.78 43.69
C SER A 10 3.47 6.33 44.74
N ALA A 11 3.33 7.61 45.08
CA ALA A 11 3.99 8.19 46.25
C ALA A 11 3.54 7.51 47.56
N ARG A 12 2.29 7.01 47.58
CA ARG A 12 1.68 6.35 48.73
C ARG A 12 2.32 5.00 49.04
N LEU A 13 2.59 4.18 48.03
CA LEU A 13 3.28 2.91 48.21
C LEU A 13 4.74 3.12 48.64
N ILE A 14 5.44 4.10 48.05
CA ILE A 14 6.82 4.43 48.41
C ILE A 14 6.93 4.78 49.89
N LEU A 15 6.15 5.75 50.36
CA LEU A 15 6.21 6.21 51.75
C LEU A 15 5.76 5.14 52.75
N PHE A 16 4.77 4.33 52.37
CA PHE A 16 4.33 3.22 53.20
C PHE A 16 5.41 2.14 53.32
N VAL A 17 6.08 1.81 52.22
CA VAL A 17 7.22 0.88 52.19
C VAL A 17 8.40 1.42 52.98
N ASP A 18 8.77 2.69 52.79
CA ASP A 18 9.86 3.35 53.53
C ASP A 18 9.61 3.31 55.04
N ARG A 19 8.38 3.58 55.50
CA ARG A 19 8.03 3.47 56.92
C ARG A 19 8.06 2.05 57.46
N ILE A 20 7.71 1.06 56.64
CA ILE A 20 7.83 -0.35 57.03
C ILE A 20 9.32 -0.71 57.14
N LEU A 21 10.16 -0.26 56.21
CA LEU A 21 11.60 -0.47 56.22
C LEU A 21 12.26 0.21 57.44
N GLU A 22 11.85 1.42 57.78
CA GLU A 22 12.32 2.17 58.95
C GLU A 22 11.92 1.50 60.28
N ASN A 23 10.70 0.98 60.38
CA ASN A 23 10.18 0.41 61.64
C ASN A 23 10.45 -1.08 61.82
N ARG A 24 10.55 -1.87 60.73
CA ARG A 24 10.59 -3.35 60.78
C ARG A 24 11.70 -3.99 59.96
N GLY A 25 12.43 -3.23 59.12
CA GLY A 25 13.58 -3.69 58.33
C GLY A 25 13.24 -4.51 57.09
N SER A 26 14.18 -4.59 56.14
CA SER A 26 13.96 -5.17 54.79
C SER A 26 13.57 -6.65 54.78
N ALA A 27 14.15 -7.47 55.67
CA ALA A 27 13.85 -8.90 55.74
C ALA A 27 12.41 -9.22 56.21
N SER A 28 11.71 -8.25 56.81
CA SER A 28 10.28 -8.37 57.13
C SER A 28 9.40 -8.05 55.93
N LEU A 29 9.81 -7.07 55.11
CA LEU A 29 9.06 -6.63 53.94
C LEU A 29 9.03 -7.72 52.86
N ASP A 30 10.18 -8.31 52.53
CA ASP A 30 10.30 -9.33 51.47
C ASP A 30 9.47 -10.59 51.77
N ARG A 31 9.34 -10.97 53.05
CA ARG A 31 8.48 -12.09 53.48
C ARG A 31 7.00 -11.75 53.38
N SER A 32 6.62 -10.48 53.52
CA SER A 32 5.23 -10.01 53.49
C SER A 32 4.69 -9.81 52.08
N VAL A 33 5.55 -9.58 51.08
CA VAL A 33 5.14 -9.62 49.66
C VAL A 33 5.11 -11.03 49.07
N ALA A 34 5.65 -12.05 49.75
CA ALA A 34 5.71 -13.43 49.25
C ALA A 34 4.32 -14.09 49.03
N GLY A 35 3.25 -13.51 49.59
CA GLY A 35 1.85 -13.94 49.38
C GLY A 35 1.16 -13.34 48.14
N LEU A 36 1.78 -12.34 47.48
CA LEU A 36 1.28 -11.75 46.24
C LEU A 36 1.49 -12.69 45.05
N SER A 37 0.78 -12.47 43.93
CA SER A 37 1.05 -13.21 42.70
C SER A 37 2.48 -12.95 42.19
N PRO A 38 3.11 -13.91 41.47
CA PRO A 38 4.49 -13.75 40.98
C PRO A 38 4.70 -12.48 40.13
N GLU A 39 3.66 -12.07 39.39
CA GLU A 39 3.65 -10.86 38.58
C GLU A 39 3.67 -9.59 39.44
N LEU A 40 2.83 -9.52 40.48
CA LEU A 40 2.80 -8.37 41.40
C LEU A 40 4.05 -8.30 42.29
N GLN A 41 4.61 -9.44 42.68
CA GLN A 41 5.90 -9.48 43.39
C GLN A 41 7.02 -8.89 42.55
N ARG A 42 7.07 -9.28 41.27
CA ARG A 42 8.07 -8.74 40.33
C ARG A 42 7.88 -7.24 40.12
N THR A 43 6.65 -6.79 39.92
CA THR A 43 6.30 -5.37 39.79
C THR A 43 6.69 -4.57 41.03
N PHE A 44 6.46 -5.10 42.23
CA PHE A 44 6.88 -4.48 43.49
C PHE A 44 8.40 -4.31 43.55
N HIS A 45 9.17 -5.40 43.37
CA HIS A 45 10.63 -5.35 43.50
C HIS A 45 11.31 -4.52 42.40
N GLU A 46 10.80 -4.55 41.17
CA GLU A 46 11.40 -3.81 40.05
C GLU A 46 11.02 -2.33 40.02
N ARG A 47 9.87 -1.92 40.60
CA ARG A 47 9.29 -0.59 40.32
C ARG A 47 8.85 0.24 41.53
N HIS A 48 8.86 -0.28 42.76
CA HIS A 48 8.38 0.47 43.93
C HIS A 48 9.04 1.85 44.07
N ASP A 49 10.35 1.97 43.85
CA ASP A 49 11.06 3.22 44.08
C ASP A 49 10.87 4.30 43.01
N ARG A 50 10.63 3.94 41.73
CA ARG A 50 10.83 4.89 40.61
C ARG A 50 10.00 4.64 39.34
N LEU A 51 8.66 4.51 39.42
CA LEU A 51 7.66 5.14 38.50
C LEU A 51 6.45 4.26 38.09
N TRP A 52 5.28 4.92 38.12
CA TRP A 52 3.96 4.66 37.51
C TRP A 52 3.45 3.20 37.48
N LEU A 53 2.52 2.88 38.38
CA LEU A 53 1.78 1.60 38.49
C LEU A 53 0.33 1.79 38.05
N ARG A 54 -0.36 0.77 37.56
CA ARG A 54 -1.80 0.89 37.34
C ARG A 54 -2.53 0.99 38.68
N SER A 55 -3.60 1.79 38.73
CA SER A 55 -4.34 2.09 39.97
C SER A 55 -4.82 0.83 40.71
N GLU A 56 -5.22 -0.20 39.98
CA GLU A 56 -5.68 -1.47 40.56
C GLU A 56 -4.54 -2.31 41.15
N GLU A 57 -3.36 -2.30 40.51
CA GLU A 57 -2.16 -3.03 40.95
C GLU A 57 -1.59 -2.39 42.23
N GLU A 58 -1.52 -1.05 42.27
CA GLU A 58 -1.12 -0.30 43.46
C GLU A 58 -2.03 -0.62 44.64
N ARG A 59 -3.35 -0.61 44.42
CA ARG A 59 -4.33 -0.87 45.46
C ARG A 59 -4.25 -2.30 45.98
N ALA A 60 -4.08 -3.28 45.09
CA ALA A 60 -3.95 -4.68 45.47
C ALA A 60 -2.70 -4.93 46.34
N ILE A 61 -1.56 -4.32 45.98
CA ILE A 61 -0.31 -4.43 46.74
C ILE A 61 -0.44 -3.77 48.12
N LEU A 62 -1.02 -2.56 48.19
CA LEU A 62 -1.18 -1.81 49.44
C LEU A 62 -2.11 -2.51 50.44
N VAL A 63 -3.25 -3.03 49.96
CA VAL A 63 -4.20 -3.75 50.82
C VAL A 63 -3.56 -5.04 51.35
N HIS A 64 -2.91 -5.80 50.47
CA HIS A 64 -2.25 -7.05 50.87
C HIS A 64 -1.14 -6.81 51.90
N LEU A 65 -0.32 -5.77 51.73
CA LEU A 65 0.73 -5.43 52.69
C LEU A 65 0.18 -4.94 54.02
N ALA A 66 -0.89 -4.14 54.02
CA ALA A 66 -1.53 -3.67 55.24
C ALA A 66 -2.16 -4.80 56.05
N ASP A 67 -2.79 -5.77 55.38
CA ASP A 67 -3.37 -6.95 56.03
C ASP A 67 -2.29 -7.94 56.51
N ALA A 68 -1.28 -8.23 55.68
CA ALA A 68 -0.23 -9.20 56.01
C ALA A 68 0.68 -8.74 57.16
N LEU A 69 0.78 -7.43 57.40
CA LEU A 69 1.61 -6.83 58.46
C LEU A 69 0.81 -6.28 59.65
N ASP A 70 -0.52 -6.35 59.57
CA ASP A 70 -1.48 -5.72 60.48
C ASP A 70 -1.09 -4.25 60.77
N ALA A 71 -0.97 -3.49 59.67
CA ALA A 71 -0.33 -2.17 59.63
C ALA A 71 -1.28 -1.09 59.09
N TRP A 72 -2.59 -1.25 59.31
CA TRP A 72 -3.62 -0.32 58.86
C TRP A 72 -3.43 1.10 59.41
N ASP A 73 -2.97 1.23 60.65
CA ASP A 73 -2.66 2.53 61.26
C ASP A 73 -1.46 3.21 60.58
N LEU A 74 -0.47 2.43 60.15
CA LEU A 74 0.68 2.93 59.37
C LEU A 74 0.28 3.30 57.94
N LEU A 75 -0.67 2.58 57.33
CA LEU A 75 -1.20 2.92 56.00
C LEU A 75 -2.09 4.16 56.06
N TRP A 76 -2.84 4.31 57.16
CA TRP A 76 -3.61 5.50 57.46
C TRP A 76 -2.68 6.69 57.70
N GLU A 77 -1.63 6.52 58.50
CA GLU A 77 -0.62 7.56 58.70
C GLU A 77 0.18 7.84 57.44
N ALA A 78 0.58 6.85 56.63
CA ALA A 78 1.26 7.10 55.35
C ALA A 78 0.32 7.73 54.32
N GLY A 79 -0.99 7.45 54.38
CA GLY A 79 -2.01 8.16 53.63
C GLY A 79 -2.15 9.62 54.09
N ARG A 80 -2.14 9.85 55.41
CA ARG A 80 -2.08 11.17 56.04
C ARG A 80 -0.78 11.89 55.70
N ASP A 81 0.34 11.18 55.68
CA ASP A 81 1.70 11.34 55.13
C ASP A 81 1.73 11.86 53.71
N CYS A 82 1.12 11.13 52.80
CA CYS A 82 0.98 11.54 51.41
C CYS A 82 0.19 12.84 51.33
N VAL A 83 -0.97 12.88 52.00
CA VAL A 83 -1.81 14.08 52.10
C VAL A 83 -1.03 15.24 52.74
N SER A 84 -0.15 14.96 53.70
CA SER A 84 0.65 15.94 54.40
C SER A 84 2.03 16.18 53.84
N ILE A 85 2.54 15.45 52.85
CA ILE A 85 3.65 15.82 51.96
C ILE A 85 3.10 16.75 50.88
N TYR A 86 1.85 16.53 50.46
CA TYR A 86 1.09 17.54 49.73
C TYR A 86 0.76 18.78 50.59
N LEU A 87 0.75 18.70 51.93
CA LEU A 87 0.53 19.86 52.84
C LEU A 87 1.79 20.40 53.58
N TYR A 88 2.92 19.71 53.70
CA TYR A 88 4.09 20.12 54.52
C TYR A 88 5.00 21.14 53.83
N SER A 89 4.68 21.54 52.59
CA SER A 89 5.24 22.77 52.03
C SER A 89 4.49 24.04 52.48
N LEU A 90 3.60 23.94 53.49
CA LEU A 90 2.93 25.08 54.13
C LEU A 90 3.66 25.58 55.38
N SER A 91 4.99 25.65 55.34
CA SER A 91 5.64 26.85 55.89
C SER A 91 5.95 27.75 54.69
N SER A 92 5.07 28.73 54.47
CA SER A 92 5.16 29.75 53.42
C SER A 92 4.99 29.32 51.93
N SER A 93 3.92 28.62 51.50
CA SER A 93 3.69 28.51 50.03
C SER A 93 2.27 28.18 49.54
N ARG A 94 1.96 28.75 48.36
CA ARG A 94 0.82 28.60 47.42
C ARG A 94 0.18 27.21 47.28
N LEU A 95 -1.15 27.16 47.20
CA LEU A 95 -1.95 26.01 46.76
C LEU A 95 -1.85 25.82 45.23
N ARG A 96 -1.68 24.58 44.75
CA ARG A 96 -1.84 24.18 43.34
C ARG A 96 -2.67 22.90 43.25
N PHE A 97 -3.62 22.87 42.33
CA PHE A 97 -4.44 21.71 42.00
C PHE A 97 -3.96 21.11 40.67
N ALA A 98 -4.03 19.78 40.52
CA ALA A 98 -3.66 19.10 39.27
C ALA A 98 -4.79 19.16 38.22
N SER A 99 -6.05 19.09 38.68
CA SER A 99 -7.27 19.32 37.89
C SER A 99 -8.37 19.93 38.78
N ILE A 100 -9.44 20.46 38.16
CA ILE A 100 -10.56 21.10 38.89
C ILE A 100 -11.39 20.08 39.68
N GLU A 101 -11.55 18.84 39.17
CA GLU A 101 -12.27 17.78 39.86
C GLU A 101 -11.59 17.40 41.18
N ASP A 102 -10.25 17.30 41.19
CA ASP A 102 -9.47 17.08 42.41
C ASP A 102 -9.65 18.21 43.44
N GLY A 103 -9.72 19.45 42.96
CA GLY A 103 -10.01 20.62 43.80
C GLY A 103 -11.39 20.55 44.45
N ILE A 104 -12.42 20.16 43.69
CA ILE A 104 -13.81 20.05 44.16
C ILE A 104 -13.97 18.91 45.17
N TYR A 105 -13.37 17.74 44.93
CA TYR A 105 -13.48 16.60 45.84
C TYR A 105 -12.75 16.81 47.18
N GLN A 106 -11.66 17.59 47.19
CA GLN A 106 -10.87 17.84 48.41
C GLN A 106 -11.31 19.09 49.19
N LEU A 107 -12.19 19.92 48.60
CA LEU A 107 -12.67 21.18 49.17
C LEU A 107 -13.31 21.06 50.57
N PRO A 108 -14.22 20.10 50.83
CA PRO A 108 -14.85 19.97 52.15
C PRO A 108 -13.84 19.61 53.24
N SER A 109 -12.84 18.78 52.90
CA SER A 109 -11.77 18.40 53.82
C SER A 109 -10.79 19.53 54.07
N LEU A 110 -10.49 20.36 53.06
CA LEU A 110 -9.67 21.57 53.18
C LEU A 110 -10.35 22.64 54.03
N ILE A 111 -11.64 22.88 53.82
CA ILE A 111 -12.46 23.79 54.65
C ILE A 111 -12.53 23.25 56.08
N ALA A 112 -12.81 21.96 56.29
CA ALA A 112 -12.85 21.36 57.62
C ALA A 112 -11.48 21.46 58.35
N HIS A 113 -10.37 21.23 57.65
CA HIS A 113 -9.03 21.36 58.24
C HIS A 113 -8.64 22.81 58.53
N PHE A 114 -8.94 23.75 57.62
CA PHE A 114 -8.72 25.17 57.84
C PHE A 114 -9.51 25.66 59.06
N LEU A 115 -10.78 25.29 59.17
CA LEU A 115 -11.66 25.67 60.27
C LEU A 115 -11.24 25.03 61.60
N THR A 116 -10.79 23.77 61.59
CA THR A 116 -10.29 23.08 62.79
C THR A 116 -8.96 23.69 63.25
N SER A 117 -8.08 24.06 62.32
CA SER A 117 -6.80 24.71 62.64
C SER A 117 -7.01 26.13 63.16
N LEU A 118 -7.93 26.87 62.56
CA LEU A 118 -8.31 28.23 62.99
C LEU A 118 -8.98 28.21 64.38
N SER A 119 -9.90 27.27 64.63
CA SER A 119 -10.56 27.15 65.94
C SER A 119 -9.59 26.69 67.03
N THR A 120 -8.64 25.80 66.72
CA THR A 120 -7.61 25.35 67.66
C THR A 120 -6.59 26.44 67.95
N TYR A 121 -6.24 27.27 66.95
CA TYR A 121 -5.33 28.39 67.11
C TYR A 121 -5.96 29.55 67.91
N LEU A 122 -7.21 29.91 67.60
CA LEU A 122 -7.94 30.97 68.29
C LEU A 122 -8.43 30.52 69.68
N GLY A 123 -8.76 29.25 69.87
CA GLY A 123 -9.17 28.68 71.16
C GLY A 123 -8.02 28.50 72.17
N ARG A 124 -6.76 28.76 71.76
CA ARG A 124 -5.58 28.81 72.66
C ARG A 124 -5.22 30.22 73.11
N GLN A 125 -5.92 31.24 72.61
CA GLN A 125 -5.67 32.65 72.94
C GLN A 125 -6.79 33.11 73.88
N ASP A 126 -6.49 33.18 75.19
CA ASP A 126 -7.46 33.57 76.23
C ASP A 126 -7.73 35.10 76.29
N GLU A 127 -7.21 35.89 75.33
CA GLU A 127 -7.45 37.34 75.27
C GLU A 127 -8.08 37.80 73.94
N PRO A 128 -9.00 38.78 73.98
CA PRO A 128 -9.60 39.35 72.77
C PRO A 128 -8.52 40.08 71.95
N GLY A 129 -8.15 39.49 70.81
CA GLY A 129 -7.13 40.00 69.89
C GLY A 129 -7.69 40.35 68.51
N HIS A 130 -7.02 41.28 67.83
CA HIS A 130 -7.26 41.62 66.43
C HIS A 130 -6.37 40.77 65.52
N TYR A 131 -6.97 40.01 64.60
CA TYR A 131 -6.22 39.16 63.69
C TYR A 131 -6.50 39.55 62.23
N HIS A 132 -5.47 39.61 61.41
CA HIS A 132 -5.62 39.90 59.98
C HIS A 132 -5.54 38.61 59.17
N LEU A 133 -6.61 38.27 58.46
CA LEU A 133 -6.67 37.14 57.53
C LEU A 133 -6.46 37.68 56.10
N CYS A 134 -5.38 37.26 55.46
CA CYS A 134 -4.96 37.74 54.16
C CYS A 134 -5.10 36.62 53.11
N LEU A 135 -5.92 36.84 52.08
CA LEU A 135 -6.17 35.90 50.98
C LEU A 135 -5.64 36.50 49.69
N GLU A 136 -4.53 35.96 49.18
CA GLU A 136 -3.90 36.43 47.94
C GLU A 136 -4.17 35.44 46.80
N TYR A 137 -4.88 35.89 45.76
CA TYR A 137 -5.12 35.11 44.54
C TYR A 137 -4.19 35.61 43.42
N ARG A 138 -3.27 34.75 42.94
CA ARG A 138 -2.42 35.07 41.78
C ARG A 138 -2.91 34.35 40.54
N LYS A 139 -3.28 35.15 39.53
CA LYS A 139 -3.72 34.70 38.21
C LYS A 139 -2.56 34.01 37.49
N HIS A 140 -2.64 32.70 37.27
CA HIS A 140 -1.97 32.07 36.13
C HIS A 140 -3.02 31.87 35.05
N HIS A 141 -2.69 32.24 33.82
CA HIS A 141 -3.62 32.33 32.69
C HIS A 141 -4.51 31.08 32.55
N SER A 142 -5.73 31.17 33.07
CA SER A 142 -6.86 30.33 32.69
C SER A 142 -7.96 31.28 32.18
N PRO A 143 -8.46 31.11 30.95
CA PRO A 143 -9.39 32.05 30.33
C PRO A 143 -10.87 31.73 30.63
N HIS A 144 -11.18 30.77 31.50
CA HIS A 144 -12.56 30.30 31.69
C HIS A 144 -13.33 31.07 32.79
N PRO A 145 -14.54 31.60 32.50
CA PRO A 145 -15.39 32.32 33.47
C PRO A 145 -15.79 31.51 34.71
N VAL A 146 -15.75 30.18 34.62
CA VAL A 146 -16.13 29.24 35.68
C VAL A 146 -15.18 29.30 36.88
N ASP A 147 -13.91 29.65 36.64
CA ASP A 147 -12.87 29.73 37.68
C ASP A 147 -13.13 30.87 38.68
N ASN A 148 -13.70 31.99 38.22
CA ASN A 148 -14.03 33.14 39.07
C ASN A 148 -15.24 32.83 39.97
N LEU A 149 -16.27 32.20 39.40
CA LEU A 149 -17.50 31.83 40.11
C LEU A 149 -17.23 30.85 41.25
N PHE A 150 -16.27 29.93 41.04
CA PHE A 150 -15.87 28.93 42.03
C PHE A 150 -15.12 29.55 43.22
N VAL A 151 -14.18 30.47 42.96
CA VAL A 151 -13.43 31.18 44.02
C VAL A 151 -14.35 32.11 44.82
N GLU A 152 -15.31 32.75 44.16
CA GLU A 152 -16.32 33.61 44.81
C GLU A 152 -17.20 32.81 45.77
N GLY A 153 -17.72 31.65 45.33
CA GLY A 153 -18.52 30.77 46.18
C GLY A 153 -17.77 30.19 47.39
N LEU A 154 -16.47 29.87 47.22
CA LEU A 154 -15.61 29.39 48.31
C LEU A 154 -15.43 30.47 49.40
N VAL A 155 -15.09 31.70 48.98
CA VAL A 155 -14.85 32.82 49.89
C VAL A 155 -16.14 33.21 50.62
N GLU A 156 -17.27 33.25 49.92
CA GLU A 156 -18.56 33.58 50.52
C GLU A 156 -19.00 32.51 51.55
N GLY A 157 -18.78 31.23 51.26
CA GLY A 157 -19.04 30.14 52.20
C GLY A 157 -18.22 30.24 53.48
N MET A 158 -16.93 30.58 53.38
CA MET A 158 -16.06 30.79 54.53
C MET A 158 -16.49 31.99 55.39
N ILE A 159 -16.86 33.11 54.76
CA ILE A 159 -17.31 34.32 55.47
C ILE A 159 -18.60 34.07 56.25
N ARG A 160 -19.59 33.41 55.63
CA ARG A 160 -20.87 33.08 56.29
C ARG A 160 -20.67 32.15 57.48
N PHE A 161 -19.76 31.18 57.38
CA PHE A 161 -19.45 30.27 58.48
C PHE A 161 -18.77 30.96 59.67
N LEU A 162 -17.80 31.85 59.42
CA LEU A 162 -17.12 32.59 60.49
C LEU A 162 -18.10 33.51 61.26
N ARG A 163 -19.07 34.11 60.54
CA ARG A 163 -20.15 34.90 61.14
C ARG A 163 -21.12 34.07 62.00
N LEU A 164 -21.33 32.79 61.66
CA LEU A 164 -22.17 31.86 62.44
C LEU A 164 -21.55 31.41 63.77
N LYS A 165 -20.23 31.58 63.96
CA LYS A 165 -19.52 31.23 65.19
C LYS A 165 -19.23 32.43 66.10
N GLU A 166 -20.02 33.51 65.96
CA GLU A 166 -19.91 34.76 66.73
C GLU A 166 -18.61 35.55 66.52
N TYR A 167 -17.88 35.29 65.43
CA TYR A 167 -16.73 36.11 65.05
C TYR A 167 -17.17 37.29 64.17
N SER A 168 -16.73 38.49 64.49
CA SER A 168 -16.97 39.66 63.62
C SER A 168 -15.83 39.79 62.61
N LEU A 169 -16.20 39.85 61.33
CA LEU A 169 -15.27 39.87 60.20
C LEU A 169 -15.49 41.15 59.39
N ASN A 170 -14.49 42.03 59.39
CA ASN A 170 -14.51 43.29 58.63
C ASN A 170 -13.57 43.16 57.43
N LEU A 171 -14.08 43.34 56.22
CA LEU A 171 -13.25 43.42 55.03
C LEU A 171 -12.49 44.75 55.04
N LEU A 172 -11.17 44.71 55.05
CA LEU A 172 -10.32 45.90 55.02
C LEU A 172 -9.92 46.29 53.60
N GLN A 173 -9.66 45.31 52.73
CA GLN A 173 -9.19 45.55 51.36
C GLN A 173 -9.50 44.34 50.45
N SER A 174 -9.84 44.55 49.16
CA SER A 174 -10.10 43.48 48.18
C SER A 174 -9.60 43.84 46.78
N SER A 175 -9.19 42.83 46.00
CA SER A 175 -8.82 42.99 44.58
C SER A 175 -9.58 42.05 43.62
N LEU A 176 -10.63 41.37 44.09
CA LEU A 176 -11.51 40.60 43.21
C LEU A 176 -12.36 41.56 42.37
N PRO A 177 -12.70 41.24 41.10
CA PRO A 177 -13.56 42.10 40.29
C PRO A 177 -14.88 42.36 41.02
N GLU A 178 -15.31 43.61 41.06
CA GLU A 178 -16.52 44.06 41.74
C GLU A 178 -17.72 43.15 41.41
N ALA A 179 -18.24 42.44 42.40
CA ALA A 179 -19.63 42.00 42.38
C ALA A 179 -20.48 43.24 42.72
N ASP A 180 -21.34 43.65 41.81
CA ASP A 180 -22.16 44.87 41.93
C ASP A 180 -22.90 44.95 43.29
N SER A 181 -22.58 45.97 44.09
CA SER A 181 -23.55 46.89 44.68
C SER A 181 -22.88 48.03 45.46
N HIS A 182 -22.92 49.22 44.84
CA HIS A 182 -22.89 50.55 45.47
C HIS A 182 -21.71 50.97 46.37
N VAL A 183 -20.47 51.04 45.83
CA VAL A 183 -19.48 52.04 46.29
C VAL A 183 -18.66 52.50 45.08
N LYS A 184 -18.66 53.82 44.77
CA LYS A 184 -17.80 54.38 43.72
C LYS A 184 -16.35 54.42 44.19
N ALA A 185 -15.46 53.71 43.49
CA ALA A 185 -14.03 53.84 43.69
C ALA A 185 -13.55 55.28 43.36
N GLY A 186 -12.81 55.90 44.29
CA GLY A 186 -12.17 57.20 44.10
C GLY A 186 -10.97 57.14 43.15
N PRO A 187 -10.42 58.30 42.72
CA PRO A 187 -9.52 58.41 41.56
C PRO A 187 -8.10 57.81 41.69
N ASP A 188 -7.79 57.06 42.76
CA ASP A 188 -6.44 56.54 43.03
C ASP A 188 -6.29 55.00 42.94
N VAL A 189 -7.14 54.31 42.18
CA VAL A 189 -7.03 52.84 42.03
C VAL A 189 -5.99 52.45 40.99
N ARG A 190 -4.94 51.72 41.42
CA ARG A 190 -4.02 50.99 40.53
C ARG A 190 -4.35 49.50 40.52
N TRP A 191 -4.26 48.89 39.33
CA TRP A 191 -4.54 47.47 39.10
C TRP A 191 -3.27 46.61 39.21
N ASN A 192 -3.44 45.42 39.81
CA ASN A 192 -2.49 44.34 40.14
C ASN A 192 -1.83 44.37 41.54
N GLU A 193 -1.81 43.16 42.13
CA GLU A 193 -1.06 42.72 43.32
C GLU A 193 -1.43 43.34 44.67
N ILE A 194 -2.73 43.38 45.02
CA ILE A 194 -3.15 43.67 46.38
C ILE A 194 -3.93 42.47 46.92
N PRO A 195 -3.53 41.85 48.04
CA PRO A 195 -4.28 40.73 48.62
C PRO A 195 -5.61 41.19 49.21
N THR A 196 -6.59 40.29 49.26
CA THR A 196 -7.86 40.55 49.96
C THR A 196 -7.64 40.34 51.46
N VAL A 197 -7.77 41.39 52.27
CA VAL A 197 -7.46 41.37 53.70
C VAL A 197 -8.73 41.57 54.53
N TYR A 198 -8.97 40.66 55.47
CA TYR A 198 -10.03 40.74 56.46
C TYR A 198 -9.45 40.95 57.86
N GLU A 199 -10.11 41.76 58.69
CA GLU A 199 -9.88 41.85 60.13
C GLU A 199 -10.90 40.94 60.84
N LEU A 200 -10.41 39.96 61.59
CA LEU A 200 -11.20 39.07 62.43
C LEU A 200 -11.08 39.56 63.89
N ARG A 201 -12.21 39.86 64.52
CA ARG A 201 -12.30 40.18 65.95
C ARG A 201 -13.01 39.06 66.69
N VAL A 202 -12.36 38.57 67.75
CA VAL A 202 -12.87 37.51 68.61
C VAL A 202 -13.34 38.11 69.93
N GLY A 203 -14.66 38.12 70.15
CA GLY A 203 -15.29 38.57 71.39
C GLY A 203 -16.80 38.79 71.23
N GLN A 204 -17.58 38.50 72.28
CA GLN A 204 -19.05 38.64 72.30
C GLN A 204 -19.48 40.07 71.97
N THR A 205 -20.11 40.28 70.81
CA THR A 205 -20.69 41.57 70.47
C THR A 205 -22.15 41.66 70.93
N GLN A 206 -22.38 42.49 71.94
CA GLN A 206 -23.67 43.14 72.19
C GLN A 206 -23.85 44.30 71.20
N HIS A 207 -25.08 44.45 70.72
CA HIS A 207 -25.72 45.60 70.03
C HIS A 207 -26.09 45.45 68.53
N PRO A 208 -27.22 46.09 68.14
CA PRO A 208 -28.27 45.50 67.32
C PRO A 208 -28.20 45.91 65.84
N PHE A 209 -28.85 45.08 65.03
CA PHE A 209 -29.04 45.23 63.60
C PHE A 209 -29.56 46.62 63.17
N PRO A 210 -29.03 47.22 62.09
CA PRO A 210 -29.78 48.15 61.28
C PRO A 210 -30.78 47.38 60.41
N GLU A 211 -32.03 47.83 60.38
CA GLU A 211 -33.09 47.33 59.50
C GLU A 211 -32.76 47.63 58.02
N GLU A 212 -32.01 46.75 57.37
CA GLU A 212 -32.13 46.50 55.93
C GLU A 212 -32.45 45.01 55.76
N GLU A 213 -33.47 44.71 54.97
CA GLU A 213 -34.10 43.40 54.82
C GLU A 213 -33.09 42.25 54.69
N GLY A 214 -32.80 41.59 55.80
CA GLY A 214 -32.07 40.34 55.82
C GLY A 214 -32.87 39.27 55.07
N PRO A 215 -32.21 38.30 54.41
CA PRO A 215 -32.92 37.25 53.71
C PRO A 215 -33.74 36.47 54.76
N THR A 216 -35.06 36.44 54.59
CA THR A 216 -35.96 35.55 55.34
C THR A 216 -35.51 34.08 55.20
N GLU A 217 -35.91 33.19 56.11
CA GLU A 217 -35.67 31.73 55.96
C GLU A 217 -36.06 31.24 54.55
N GLU A 218 -37.12 31.83 53.98
CA GLU A 218 -37.59 31.61 52.61
C GLU A 218 -36.56 31.99 51.52
N ASN A 219 -35.74 33.02 51.71
CA ASN A 219 -34.69 33.46 50.77
C ASN A 219 -33.42 32.60 50.88
N THR A 220 -33.13 32.07 52.06
CA THR A 220 -32.00 31.14 52.28
C THR A 220 -32.33 29.75 51.71
N GLU A 221 -33.55 29.26 51.90
CA GLU A 221 -34.03 28.04 51.23
C GLU A 221 -34.07 28.19 49.71
N LYS A 222 -34.54 29.32 49.17
CA LYS A 222 -34.52 29.60 47.71
C LYS A 222 -33.11 29.66 47.13
N PHE A 223 -32.11 30.09 47.91
CA PHE A 223 -30.71 30.11 47.47
C PHE A 223 -30.08 28.70 47.51
N VAL A 224 -30.24 27.98 48.62
CA VAL A 224 -29.76 26.59 48.75
C VAL A 224 -30.40 25.69 47.70
N SER A 225 -31.70 25.86 47.45
CA SER A 225 -32.43 25.16 46.38
C SER A 225 -31.87 25.47 44.97
N ARG A 226 -31.50 26.73 44.68
CA ARG A 226 -30.87 27.11 43.40
C ARG A 226 -29.48 26.48 43.21
N VAL A 227 -28.64 26.47 44.25
CA VAL A 227 -27.30 25.86 44.17
C VAL A 227 -27.39 24.34 44.04
N LEU A 228 -28.28 23.70 44.82
CA LEU A 228 -28.53 22.26 44.70
C LEU A 228 -29.05 21.89 43.32
N LYS A 229 -29.98 22.68 42.76
CA LYS A 229 -30.49 22.49 41.41
C LYS A 229 -29.39 22.63 40.36
N ARG A 230 -28.54 23.66 40.44
CA ARG A 230 -27.44 23.84 39.46
C ARG A 230 -26.37 22.75 39.57
N SER A 231 -26.08 22.27 40.77
CA SER A 231 -25.18 21.12 40.98
C SER A 231 -25.76 19.84 40.38
N GLN A 232 -27.07 19.60 40.55
CA GLN A 232 -27.77 18.50 39.90
C GLN A 232 -27.74 18.63 38.37
N ASP A 233 -27.96 19.83 37.83
CA ASP A 233 -27.89 20.10 36.39
C ASP A 233 -26.48 19.81 35.84
N ILE A 234 -25.42 20.24 36.53
CA ILE A 234 -24.01 19.97 36.12
C ILE A 234 -23.68 18.49 36.18
N LEU A 235 -24.14 17.78 37.22
CA LEU A 235 -23.96 16.33 37.33
C LEU A 235 -24.71 15.58 36.21
N GLN A 236 -25.86 16.09 35.80
CA GLN A 236 -26.59 15.57 34.66
C GLN A 236 -25.85 15.85 33.35
N GLU A 237 -25.41 17.08 33.10
CA GLU A 237 -24.61 17.47 31.93
C GLU A 237 -23.31 16.65 31.83
N SER A 238 -22.61 16.41 32.95
CA SER A 238 -21.40 15.59 33.02
C SER A 238 -21.66 14.12 32.69
N ARG A 239 -22.76 13.54 33.18
CA ARG A 239 -23.17 12.18 32.82
C ARG A 239 -23.51 12.07 31.34
N GLU A 240 -24.24 13.04 30.80
CA GLU A 240 -24.57 13.12 29.38
C GLU A 240 -23.30 13.21 28.53
N LEU A 241 -22.30 14.00 28.95
CA LEU A 241 -21.01 14.10 28.28
C LEU A 241 -20.20 12.81 28.33
N MET A 242 -20.10 12.14 29.49
CA MET A 242 -19.40 10.85 29.60
C MET A 242 -20.04 9.79 28.71
N THR A 243 -21.37 9.74 28.69
CA THR A 243 -22.11 8.83 27.80
C THR A 243 -21.82 9.16 26.33
N ALA A 244 -21.77 10.44 25.93
CA ALA A 244 -21.42 10.83 24.57
C ALA A 244 -19.99 10.43 24.17
N ILE A 245 -19.02 10.59 25.08
CA ILE A 245 -17.63 10.15 24.85
C ILE A 245 -17.56 8.63 24.68
N GLU A 246 -18.28 7.87 25.51
CA GLU A 246 -18.34 6.41 25.39
C GLU A 246 -18.97 5.98 24.05
N TYR A 247 -20.06 6.60 23.64
CA TYR A 247 -20.66 6.38 22.30
C TYR A 247 -19.69 6.71 21.16
N LEU A 248 -18.95 7.83 21.25
CA LEU A 248 -17.96 8.21 20.25
C LEU A 248 -16.81 7.19 20.16
N ASN A 249 -16.34 6.69 21.30
CA ASN A 249 -15.29 5.68 21.33
C ASN A 249 -15.76 4.36 20.70
N ILE A 250 -16.98 3.91 21.01
CA ILE A 250 -17.57 2.72 20.38
C ILE A 250 -17.73 2.93 18.87
N ALA A 251 -18.23 4.09 18.44
CA ALA A 251 -18.39 4.41 17.03
C ALA A 251 -17.05 4.44 16.28
N ASN A 252 -15.99 4.96 16.89
CA ASN A 252 -14.64 4.97 16.32
C ASN A 252 -14.07 3.54 16.19
N ASP A 253 -14.21 2.70 17.21
CA ASP A 253 -13.76 1.30 17.16
C ASP A 253 -14.53 0.50 16.08
N GLU A 254 -15.84 0.73 15.93
CA GLU A 254 -16.61 0.16 14.83
C GLU A 254 -16.15 0.67 13.45
N LEU A 255 -15.80 1.94 13.34
CA LEU A 255 -15.31 2.54 12.10
C LEU A 255 -13.95 1.97 11.71
N GLU A 256 -13.02 1.85 12.66
CA GLU A 256 -11.71 1.23 12.45
C GLU A 256 -11.84 -0.22 11.99
N LYS A 257 -12.71 -1.01 12.63
CA LYS A 257 -13.02 -2.39 12.20
C LYS A 257 -13.55 -2.46 10.77
N LYS A 258 -14.40 -1.52 10.36
CA LYS A 258 -14.92 -1.44 8.99
C LYS A 258 -13.83 -1.05 7.98
N ILE A 259 -12.98 -0.09 8.32
CA ILE A 259 -11.84 0.34 7.49
C ILE A 259 -10.89 -0.86 7.27
N GLU A 260 -10.53 -1.56 8.34
CA GLU A 260 -9.68 -2.74 8.30
C GLU A 260 -10.29 -3.86 7.43
N ALA A 261 -11.58 -4.13 7.58
CA ALA A 261 -12.28 -5.12 6.75
C ALA A 261 -12.28 -4.73 5.26
N ASN A 262 -12.50 -3.46 4.93
CA ASN A 262 -12.44 -2.95 3.56
C ASN A 262 -11.03 -3.05 2.98
N HIS A 263 -9.99 -2.72 3.75
CA HIS A 263 -8.61 -2.88 3.32
C HIS A 263 -8.29 -4.32 2.95
N ARG A 264 -8.71 -5.31 3.76
CA ARG A 264 -8.51 -6.74 3.43
C ARG A 264 -9.21 -7.13 2.13
N GLN A 265 -10.41 -6.63 1.87
CA GLN A 265 -11.11 -6.89 0.60
C GLN A 265 -10.39 -6.27 -0.60
N LEU A 266 -9.86 -5.05 -0.45
CA LEU A 266 -9.06 -4.40 -1.49
C LEU A 266 -7.73 -5.11 -1.74
N GLU A 267 -7.05 -5.60 -0.70
CA GLU A 267 -5.84 -6.40 -0.85
C GLU A 267 -6.11 -7.71 -1.61
N MET A 268 -7.24 -8.37 -1.34
CA MET A 268 -7.66 -9.54 -2.10
C MET A 268 -7.90 -9.20 -3.57
N ALA A 269 -8.61 -8.10 -3.85
CA ALA A 269 -8.84 -7.63 -5.21
C ALA A 269 -7.52 -7.29 -5.94
N ARG A 270 -6.57 -6.66 -5.25
CA ARG A 270 -5.22 -6.41 -5.77
C ARG A 270 -4.49 -7.69 -6.15
N ASN A 271 -4.52 -8.69 -5.26
CA ASN A 271 -3.84 -9.96 -5.51
C ASN A 271 -4.44 -10.69 -6.71
N ILE A 272 -5.76 -10.59 -6.90
CA ILE A 272 -6.44 -11.08 -8.11
C ILE A 272 -5.95 -10.31 -9.35
N GLN A 273 -5.93 -8.97 -9.30
CA GLN A 273 -5.53 -8.12 -10.42
C GLN A 273 -4.06 -8.28 -10.83
N LYS A 274 -3.17 -8.52 -9.87
CA LYS A 274 -1.76 -8.86 -10.14
C LYS A 274 -1.62 -10.13 -10.98
N GLY A 275 -2.57 -11.06 -10.90
CA GLY A 275 -2.60 -12.24 -11.77
C GLY A 275 -2.97 -11.93 -13.21
N PHE A 276 -3.60 -10.78 -13.48
CA PHE A 276 -4.04 -10.37 -14.81
C PHE A 276 -2.94 -9.64 -15.58
N VAL A 277 -2.14 -8.82 -14.90
CA VAL A 277 -1.07 -8.05 -15.54
C VAL A 277 0.19 -8.91 -15.65
N PRO A 278 0.75 -9.12 -16.84
CA PRO A 278 1.95 -9.95 -16.99
C PRO A 278 3.13 -9.31 -16.25
N ALA A 279 3.93 -10.10 -15.53
CA ALA A 279 5.07 -9.57 -14.77
C ALA A 279 6.19 -8.99 -15.66
N ARG A 280 6.31 -9.51 -16.89
CA ARG A 280 7.21 -9.01 -17.93
C ARG A 280 6.64 -9.30 -19.30
N ILE A 281 6.99 -8.47 -20.26
CA ILE A 281 6.79 -8.75 -21.68
C ILE A 281 8.05 -9.48 -22.18
N PRO A 282 7.94 -10.65 -22.83
CA PRO A 282 9.09 -11.35 -23.38
C PRO A 282 9.71 -10.56 -24.53
N ASP A 283 11.03 -10.68 -24.69
CA ASP A 283 11.71 -10.16 -25.88
C ASP A 283 11.15 -10.81 -27.14
N TRP A 284 11.00 -10.01 -28.20
CA TRP A 284 10.41 -10.46 -29.46
C TRP A 284 11.30 -10.05 -30.64
N LYS A 285 11.97 -11.02 -31.26
CA LYS A 285 12.72 -10.82 -32.52
C LYS A 285 13.63 -9.59 -32.53
N GLY A 286 14.45 -9.45 -31.49
CA GLY A 286 15.37 -8.32 -31.35
C GLY A 286 14.73 -7.05 -30.79
N ILE A 287 13.42 -7.05 -30.53
CA ILE A 287 12.74 -6.01 -29.76
C ILE A 287 12.78 -6.40 -28.28
N ARG A 288 13.30 -5.50 -27.46
CA ARG A 288 13.29 -5.65 -26.00
C ARG A 288 12.26 -4.73 -25.40
N PHE A 289 11.59 -5.20 -24.35
CA PHE A 289 10.54 -4.46 -23.67
C PHE A 289 10.92 -4.20 -22.22
N TRP A 290 10.45 -3.09 -21.69
CA TRP A 290 10.56 -2.76 -20.27
C TRP A 290 9.32 -2.02 -19.82
N VAL A 291 8.76 -2.42 -18.68
CA VAL A 291 7.50 -1.86 -18.18
C VAL A 291 7.69 -1.28 -16.79
N LYS A 292 7.05 -0.14 -16.55
CA LYS A 292 6.83 0.44 -15.24
C LYS A 292 5.33 0.59 -15.04
N PHE A 293 4.85 0.05 -13.94
CA PHE A 293 3.43 0.00 -13.60
C PHE A 293 3.31 0.31 -12.10
N PHE A 294 2.73 1.46 -11.78
CA PHE A 294 2.59 1.98 -10.43
C PHE A 294 1.12 2.40 -10.22
N PRO A 295 0.29 1.51 -9.65
CA PRO A 295 -1.10 1.86 -9.34
C PRO A 295 -1.17 2.90 -8.22
N LEU A 296 -2.15 3.80 -8.29
CA LEU A 296 -2.44 4.84 -7.31
C LEU A 296 -3.02 4.25 -6.02
N GLN A 297 -3.94 3.30 -6.16
CA GLN A 297 -4.60 2.61 -5.06
C GLN A 297 -4.24 1.11 -5.04
N GLU A 298 -4.86 0.33 -4.14
CA GLU A 298 -4.66 -1.12 -4.11
C GLU A 298 -5.05 -1.79 -5.44
N VAL A 299 -6.02 -1.24 -6.17
CA VAL A 299 -6.42 -1.72 -7.50
C VAL A 299 -6.37 -0.58 -8.51
N SER A 300 -5.92 -0.92 -9.72
CA SER A 300 -5.67 0.01 -10.84
C SER A 300 -6.80 -0.02 -11.87
N GLY A 301 -7.08 1.10 -12.53
CA GLY A 301 -7.80 1.10 -13.81
C GLY A 301 -6.89 0.66 -14.95
N ASP A 302 -5.62 1.06 -14.88
CA ASP A 302 -4.59 0.71 -15.84
C ASP A 302 -4.30 -0.80 -15.90
N PHE A 303 -4.13 -1.31 -17.11
CA PHE A 303 -3.52 -2.61 -17.34
C PHE A 303 -2.83 -2.67 -18.71
N TYR A 304 -1.95 -3.66 -18.87
CA TYR A 304 -1.38 -3.99 -20.15
C TYR A 304 -1.40 -5.49 -20.37
N ASP A 305 -1.28 -5.89 -21.62
CA ASP A 305 -1.20 -7.30 -21.99
C ASP A 305 -0.40 -7.49 -23.27
N TYR A 306 0.09 -8.71 -23.46
CA TYR A 306 0.70 -9.11 -24.73
C TYR A 306 0.15 -10.46 -25.17
N PHE A 307 0.05 -10.64 -26.48
CA PHE A 307 -0.50 -11.89 -27.03
C PHE A 307 0.04 -12.17 -28.43
N PRO A 308 0.29 -13.45 -28.77
CA PRO A 308 0.60 -13.82 -30.14
C PRO A 308 -0.66 -13.68 -31.03
N ILE A 309 -0.46 -13.20 -32.25
CA ILE A 309 -1.48 -13.20 -33.30
C ILE A 309 -0.99 -14.10 -34.44
N GLY A 310 -1.68 -15.22 -34.63
CA GLY A 310 -1.20 -16.28 -35.51
C GLY A 310 0.19 -16.79 -35.12
N GLU A 311 1.00 -17.13 -36.12
CA GLU A 311 2.32 -17.75 -35.90
C GLU A 311 3.51 -16.79 -35.88
N SER A 312 3.31 -15.55 -36.33
CA SER A 312 4.37 -14.61 -36.66
C SER A 312 4.15 -13.21 -36.11
N LYS A 313 2.98 -12.88 -35.56
CA LYS A 313 2.73 -11.51 -35.08
C LYS A 313 2.64 -11.44 -33.56
N PHE A 314 3.03 -10.30 -33.04
CA PHE A 314 3.03 -9.99 -31.62
C PHE A 314 2.13 -8.78 -31.34
N GLY A 315 1.09 -8.99 -30.55
CA GLY A 315 0.19 -7.95 -30.07
C GLY A 315 0.66 -7.41 -28.71
N LEU A 316 0.63 -6.10 -28.55
CA LEU A 316 0.83 -5.40 -27.29
C LEU A 316 -0.32 -4.41 -27.07
N LEU A 317 -0.97 -4.52 -25.93
CA LEU A 317 -2.07 -3.69 -25.48
C LEU A 317 -1.66 -2.92 -24.23
N MET A 318 -1.97 -1.63 -24.20
CA MET A 318 -2.04 -0.83 -22.99
C MET A 318 -3.44 -0.22 -22.92
N CYS A 319 -4.04 -0.26 -21.75
CA CYS A 319 -5.40 0.19 -21.53
C CYS A 319 -5.47 0.91 -20.19
N ASP A 320 -6.28 1.97 -20.16
CA ASP A 320 -6.61 2.75 -18.98
C ASP A 320 -8.14 2.86 -18.91
N VAL A 321 -8.70 2.71 -17.72
CA VAL A 321 -10.14 2.68 -17.50
C VAL A 321 -10.54 3.90 -16.69
N SER A 322 -11.63 4.56 -17.09
CA SER A 322 -12.13 5.74 -16.40
C SER A 322 -12.38 5.50 -14.91
N GLY A 323 -11.78 6.35 -14.07
CA GLY A 323 -11.91 6.31 -12.61
C GLY A 323 -10.90 5.38 -11.95
N HIS A 324 -11.01 5.21 -10.63
CA HIS A 324 -10.07 4.40 -9.85
C HIS A 324 -10.80 3.46 -8.89
N GLY A 325 -10.06 2.55 -8.25
CA GLY A 325 -10.62 1.64 -7.26
C GLY A 325 -11.39 0.46 -7.86
N VAL A 326 -12.32 -0.11 -7.08
CA VAL A 326 -12.98 -1.39 -7.41
C VAL A 326 -13.78 -1.35 -8.72
N PRO A 327 -14.58 -0.30 -9.02
CA PRO A 327 -15.34 -0.26 -10.28
C PRO A 327 -14.43 -0.28 -11.52
N ALA A 328 -13.34 0.51 -11.49
CA ALA A 328 -12.35 0.54 -12.57
C ALA A 328 -11.68 -0.83 -12.74
N ALA A 329 -11.28 -1.50 -11.65
CA ALA A 329 -10.66 -2.82 -11.71
C ALA A 329 -11.58 -3.91 -12.31
N LEU A 330 -12.89 -3.88 -12.01
CA LEU A 330 -13.87 -4.79 -12.63
C LEU A 330 -14.01 -4.54 -14.14
N MET A 331 -14.02 -3.27 -14.53
CA MET A 331 -14.04 -2.85 -15.93
C MET A 331 -12.77 -3.29 -16.67
N SER A 332 -11.59 -3.14 -16.06
CA SER A 332 -10.32 -3.64 -16.60
C SER A 332 -10.36 -5.15 -16.84
N ALA A 333 -10.96 -5.93 -15.94
CA ALA A 333 -11.11 -7.37 -16.11
C ALA A 333 -12.04 -7.73 -17.29
N ILE A 334 -13.18 -7.04 -17.42
CA ILE A 334 -14.10 -7.22 -18.55
C ILE A 334 -13.41 -6.87 -19.87
N ALA A 335 -12.73 -5.72 -19.92
CA ALA A 335 -12.01 -5.25 -21.09
C ALA A 335 -10.91 -6.25 -21.49
N LYS A 336 -10.10 -6.72 -20.54
CA LYS A 336 -9.06 -7.71 -20.79
C LYS A 336 -9.60 -9.00 -21.40
N ILE A 337 -10.73 -9.51 -20.91
CA ILE A 337 -11.38 -10.70 -21.48
C ILE A 337 -11.86 -10.42 -22.91
N SER A 338 -12.49 -9.25 -23.14
CA SER A 338 -12.94 -8.87 -24.47
C SER A 338 -11.79 -8.74 -25.48
N PHE A 339 -10.68 -8.10 -25.10
CA PHE A 339 -9.46 -8.04 -25.91
C PHE A 339 -8.86 -9.42 -26.17
N ALA A 340 -8.88 -10.32 -25.18
CA ALA A 340 -8.38 -11.68 -25.36
C ALA A 340 -9.21 -12.49 -26.38
N ASN A 341 -10.51 -12.22 -26.50
CA ASN A 341 -11.40 -12.85 -27.46
C ASN A 341 -11.25 -12.28 -28.88
N HIS A 342 -10.79 -11.03 -29.02
CA HIS A 342 -10.70 -10.32 -30.28
C HIS A 342 -9.24 -10.05 -30.68
N ARG A 343 -8.56 -11.06 -31.22
CA ARG A 343 -7.14 -10.98 -31.63
C ARG A 343 -7.00 -10.91 -33.15
N TYR A 344 -7.29 -9.75 -33.73
CA TYR A 344 -7.19 -9.55 -35.17
C TYR A 344 -5.87 -8.90 -35.58
N ASP A 345 -5.50 -9.09 -36.85
CA ASP A 345 -4.39 -8.36 -37.48
C ASP A 345 -4.60 -6.84 -37.51
N SER A 346 -5.86 -6.40 -37.49
CA SER A 346 -6.28 -5.00 -37.44
C SER A 346 -6.61 -4.60 -36.00
N PRO A 347 -5.79 -3.75 -35.36
CA PRO A 347 -6.11 -3.15 -34.08
C PRO A 347 -7.45 -2.40 -34.07
N ALA A 348 -7.79 -1.69 -35.16
CA ALA A 348 -9.06 -0.97 -35.27
C ALA A 348 -10.27 -1.91 -35.31
N GLU A 349 -10.17 -3.08 -35.95
CA GLU A 349 -11.23 -4.12 -35.85
C GLU A 349 -11.37 -4.63 -34.42
N THR A 350 -10.24 -4.85 -33.73
CA THR A 350 -10.26 -5.27 -32.32
C THR A 350 -10.99 -4.24 -31.46
N PHE A 351 -10.66 -2.95 -31.60
CA PHE A 351 -11.36 -1.87 -30.91
C PHE A 351 -12.85 -1.79 -31.24
N ARG A 352 -13.24 -2.05 -32.50
CA ARG A 352 -14.65 -2.10 -32.90
C ARG A 352 -15.43 -3.17 -32.13
N GLN A 353 -14.89 -4.37 -32.01
CA GLN A 353 -15.55 -5.46 -31.28
C GLN A 353 -15.55 -5.22 -29.77
N VAL A 354 -14.42 -4.79 -29.21
CA VAL A 354 -14.30 -4.49 -27.78
C VAL A 354 -15.26 -3.37 -27.36
N ASN A 355 -15.43 -2.33 -28.19
CA ASN A 355 -16.40 -1.28 -27.94
C ASN A 355 -17.82 -1.83 -27.78
N LEU A 356 -18.23 -2.75 -28.66
CA LEU A 356 -19.55 -3.38 -28.63
C LEU A 356 -19.72 -4.28 -27.41
N ASP A 357 -18.71 -5.07 -27.07
CA ASP A 357 -18.72 -5.91 -25.88
C ASP A 357 -18.90 -5.09 -24.61
N VAL A 358 -18.10 -4.03 -24.44
CA VAL A 358 -18.16 -3.17 -23.26
C VAL A 358 -19.53 -2.49 -23.16
N LEU A 359 -20.05 -1.94 -24.26
CA LEU A 359 -21.40 -1.33 -24.29
C LEU A 359 -22.51 -2.32 -23.91
N ASN A 360 -22.38 -3.58 -24.30
CA ASN A 360 -23.39 -4.60 -24.01
C ASN A 360 -23.31 -5.12 -22.57
N LEU A 361 -22.10 -5.21 -22.01
CA LEU A 361 -21.84 -5.77 -20.68
C LEU A 361 -21.98 -4.73 -19.56
N VAL A 362 -21.67 -3.46 -19.84
CA VAL A 362 -21.57 -2.39 -18.85
C VAL A 362 -22.72 -1.42 -19.03
N LYS A 363 -23.68 -1.44 -18.11
CA LYS A 363 -24.91 -0.62 -18.16
C LYS A 363 -24.82 0.71 -17.40
N GLY A 364 -23.61 1.23 -17.17
CA GLY A 364 -23.35 2.44 -16.37
C GLY A 364 -22.31 3.36 -17.02
N GLU A 365 -21.92 4.42 -16.32
CA GLU A 365 -20.85 5.32 -16.75
C GLU A 365 -19.49 4.64 -16.57
N GLY A 366 -18.94 4.11 -17.66
CA GLY A 366 -17.62 3.48 -17.66
C GLY A 366 -17.09 3.40 -19.08
N TYR A 367 -15.91 3.96 -19.30
CA TYR A 367 -15.24 3.94 -20.59
C TYR A 367 -13.75 3.66 -20.38
N LEU A 368 -13.05 3.36 -21.46
CA LEU A 368 -11.62 3.09 -21.40
C LEU A 368 -10.89 3.72 -22.59
N THR A 369 -9.65 4.12 -22.33
CA THR A 369 -8.68 4.51 -23.36
C THR A 369 -7.76 3.33 -23.61
N ALA A 370 -7.27 3.19 -24.85
CA ALA A 370 -6.38 2.09 -25.18
C ALA A 370 -5.43 2.42 -26.33
N PHE A 371 -4.22 1.84 -26.24
CA PHE A 371 -3.29 1.70 -27.33
C PHE A 371 -3.11 0.22 -27.65
N LEU A 372 -3.33 -0.16 -28.90
CA LEU A 372 -3.10 -1.53 -29.36
C LEU A 372 -2.17 -1.50 -30.57
N MET A 373 -1.10 -2.28 -30.51
CA MET A 373 -0.18 -2.49 -31.61
C MET A 373 0.00 -3.98 -31.93
N VAL A 374 0.25 -4.26 -33.21
CA VAL A 374 0.56 -5.56 -33.78
C VAL A 374 1.85 -5.42 -34.57
N LEU A 375 2.87 -6.15 -34.15
CA LEU A 375 4.18 -6.22 -34.80
C LEU A 375 4.29 -7.49 -35.64
N ASP A 376 4.76 -7.34 -36.87
CA ASP A 376 5.12 -8.47 -37.73
C ASP A 376 6.61 -8.85 -37.66
N ASP A 377 7.00 -9.81 -38.49
CA ASP A 377 8.39 -10.33 -38.58
C ASP A 377 9.40 -9.32 -39.13
N ASN A 378 8.93 -8.26 -39.78
CA ASN A 378 9.74 -7.27 -40.45
C ASN A 378 9.83 -5.96 -39.65
N ASN A 379 9.45 -5.99 -38.37
CA ASN A 379 9.33 -4.82 -37.50
C ASN A 379 8.36 -3.76 -38.04
N ARG A 380 7.39 -4.17 -38.88
CA ARG A 380 6.26 -3.34 -39.26
C ARG A 380 5.25 -3.37 -38.14
N MET A 381 4.98 -2.21 -37.58
CA MET A 381 4.00 -2.00 -36.53
C MET A 381 2.72 -1.46 -37.14
N THR A 382 1.62 -2.21 -37.01
CA THR A 382 0.27 -1.71 -37.22
C THR A 382 -0.32 -1.36 -35.85
N TYR A 383 -0.89 -0.18 -35.67
CA TYR A 383 -1.44 0.24 -34.38
C TYR A 383 -2.73 1.04 -34.55
N SER A 384 -3.54 1.07 -33.50
CA SER A 384 -4.66 2.00 -33.36
C SER A 384 -4.68 2.61 -31.97
N VAL A 385 -5.30 3.77 -31.86
CA VAL A 385 -5.35 4.61 -30.66
C VAL A 385 -6.81 4.88 -30.34
N ALA A 386 -7.21 4.69 -29.09
CA ALA A 386 -8.52 5.02 -28.56
C ALA A 386 -8.36 6.01 -27.41
N ALA A 387 -8.34 7.31 -27.72
CA ALA A 387 -8.31 8.43 -26.77
C ALA A 387 -7.19 8.44 -25.69
N VAL A 388 -6.14 7.63 -25.84
CA VAL A 388 -4.94 7.60 -24.97
C VAL A 388 -3.91 8.65 -25.42
N PRO A 389 -3.03 9.16 -24.54
CA PRO A 389 -1.93 10.03 -24.96
C PRO A 389 -1.11 9.43 -26.12
N PRO A 390 -0.75 10.22 -27.15
CA PRO A 390 -0.03 9.72 -28.31
C PRO A 390 1.33 9.12 -27.90
N PRO A 391 1.62 7.84 -28.24
CA PRO A 391 2.93 7.27 -27.95
C PRO A 391 4.06 8.04 -28.63
N MET A 392 5.22 8.05 -27.99
CA MET A 392 6.40 8.79 -28.44
C MET A 392 7.41 7.85 -29.08
N LEU A 393 7.71 8.08 -30.37
CA LEU A 393 8.73 7.36 -31.10
C LEU A 393 10.01 8.18 -31.18
N TYR A 394 11.07 7.68 -30.56
CA TYR A 394 12.43 8.15 -30.78
C TYR A 394 13.02 7.42 -32.00
N ARG A 395 13.38 8.20 -33.02
CA ARG A 395 14.08 7.73 -34.22
C ARG A 395 15.59 7.81 -34.01
N ALA A 396 16.26 6.67 -34.00
CA ALA A 396 17.71 6.62 -33.80
C ALA A 396 18.48 7.28 -34.96
N ARG A 397 18.04 7.05 -36.20
CA ARG A 397 18.70 7.56 -37.41
C ARG A 397 18.73 9.09 -37.48
N THR A 398 17.64 9.75 -37.10
CA THR A 398 17.52 11.21 -37.17
C THR A 398 17.76 11.88 -35.82
N ASN A 399 17.86 11.12 -34.74
CA ASN A 399 17.94 11.60 -33.36
C ASN A 399 16.78 12.57 -33.04
N THR A 400 15.57 12.22 -33.48
CA THR A 400 14.34 13.00 -33.27
C THR A 400 13.31 12.21 -32.50
N VAL A 401 12.53 12.89 -31.67
CA VAL A 401 11.33 12.33 -31.03
C VAL A 401 10.13 12.86 -31.78
N GLN A 402 9.25 11.96 -32.21
CA GLN A 402 8.00 12.28 -32.87
C GLN A 402 6.83 11.60 -32.16
N ARG A 403 5.68 12.26 -32.17
CA ARG A 403 4.42 11.69 -31.69
C ARG A 403 3.92 10.72 -32.77
N LEU A 404 3.41 9.57 -32.36
CA LEU A 404 2.66 8.73 -33.29
C LEU A 404 1.34 9.41 -33.64
N GLU A 405 0.96 9.31 -34.91
CA GLU A 405 -0.32 9.82 -35.39
C GLU A 405 -1.42 8.87 -34.96
N GLY A 406 -2.56 9.41 -34.53
CA GLY A 406 -3.65 8.58 -34.05
C GLY A 406 -4.89 9.41 -33.77
N HIS A 407 -6.00 8.97 -34.34
CA HIS A 407 -7.31 9.50 -34.04
C HIS A 407 -8.23 8.34 -33.67
N GLY A 408 -8.96 8.51 -32.57
CA GLY A 408 -9.92 7.55 -32.06
C GLY A 408 -10.61 8.12 -30.83
N THR A 409 -11.77 7.56 -30.50
CA THR A 409 -12.59 7.99 -29.36
C THR A 409 -12.50 6.99 -28.21
N LEU A 410 -13.23 7.24 -27.13
CA LEU A 410 -13.31 6.37 -25.96
C LEU A 410 -14.02 5.05 -26.31
N LEU A 411 -13.48 3.94 -25.79
CA LEU A 411 -14.08 2.62 -25.91
C LEU A 411 -15.17 2.43 -24.85
N GLY A 412 -16.30 1.85 -25.25
CA GLY A 412 -17.42 1.55 -24.35
C GLY A 412 -18.38 2.71 -24.10
N MET A 413 -18.14 3.89 -24.68
CA MET A 413 -18.97 5.08 -24.46
C MET A 413 -19.99 5.35 -25.57
N PHE A 414 -19.59 5.21 -26.85
CA PHE A 414 -20.44 5.55 -28.00
C PHE A 414 -20.68 4.32 -28.88
N SER A 415 -21.93 4.08 -29.27
CA SER A 415 -22.29 2.93 -30.12
C SER A 415 -21.71 3.02 -31.54
N ASP A 416 -21.43 4.23 -32.03
CA ASP A 416 -20.82 4.49 -33.33
C ASP A 416 -19.32 4.77 -33.26
N ALA A 417 -18.70 4.65 -32.08
CA ALA A 417 -17.26 4.82 -31.87
C ALA A 417 -16.42 3.99 -32.85
N GLY A 418 -16.94 2.85 -33.28
CA GLY A 418 -16.30 1.97 -34.25
C GLY A 418 -15.89 2.64 -35.57
N LYS A 419 -16.55 3.72 -35.99
CA LYS A 419 -16.21 4.47 -37.21
C LYS A 419 -14.97 5.36 -37.05
N HIS A 420 -14.53 5.59 -35.82
CA HIS A 420 -13.45 6.52 -35.48
C HIS A 420 -12.11 5.82 -35.26
N TYR A 421 -12.08 4.49 -35.15
CA TYR A 421 -10.84 3.73 -35.03
C TYR A 421 -10.22 3.48 -36.41
N GLN A 422 -8.93 3.78 -36.56
CA GLN A 422 -8.17 3.59 -37.79
C GLN A 422 -6.86 2.86 -37.51
N ASP A 423 -6.43 2.05 -38.47
CA ASP A 423 -5.12 1.41 -38.43
C ASP A 423 -4.08 2.35 -39.03
N TYR A 424 -3.03 2.60 -38.26
CA TYR A 424 -1.83 3.30 -38.69
C TYR A 424 -0.70 2.28 -38.83
N THR A 425 0.22 2.53 -39.74
CA THR A 425 1.36 1.63 -39.97
C THR A 425 2.66 2.40 -39.99
N ILE A 426 3.66 1.88 -39.30
CA ILE A 426 5.01 2.44 -39.28
C ILE A 426 6.05 1.31 -39.25
N ASP A 427 7.13 1.50 -40.00
CA ASP A 427 8.29 0.61 -39.95
C ASP A 427 9.26 1.11 -38.86
N LEU A 428 9.56 0.25 -37.90
CA LEU A 428 10.53 0.53 -36.84
C LEU A 428 11.94 0.18 -37.34
N GLU A 429 12.86 1.13 -37.21
CA GLU A 429 14.25 0.96 -37.63
C GLU A 429 15.13 0.49 -36.45
N PRO A 430 16.28 -0.15 -36.69
CA PRO A 430 17.22 -0.54 -35.64
C PRO A 430 17.63 0.65 -34.76
N GLY A 431 17.59 0.46 -33.44
CA GLY A 431 17.88 1.50 -32.44
C GLY A 431 16.67 2.40 -32.10
N ASP A 432 15.58 2.35 -32.86
CA ASP A 432 14.36 3.10 -32.54
C ASP A 432 13.78 2.64 -31.19
N LYS A 433 13.15 3.59 -30.49
CA LYS A 433 12.49 3.35 -29.20
C LYS A 433 11.10 3.92 -29.21
N LEU A 434 10.13 3.11 -28.79
CA LEU A 434 8.75 3.56 -28.62
C LEU A 434 8.41 3.58 -27.13
N PHE A 435 7.83 4.70 -26.70
CA PHE A 435 7.35 4.93 -25.34
C PHE A 435 5.82 5.06 -25.38
N ILE A 436 5.15 4.11 -24.76
CA ILE A 436 3.69 4.06 -24.61
C ILE A 436 3.42 4.36 -23.13
N TYR A 437 2.47 5.22 -22.81
CA TYR A 437 2.26 5.69 -21.44
C TYR A 437 0.80 6.13 -21.19
N SER A 438 0.38 6.10 -19.93
CA SER A 438 -0.88 6.66 -19.46
C SER A 438 -0.71 8.16 -19.19
N ASP A 439 -1.83 8.86 -19.13
CA ASP A 439 -1.89 10.29 -18.78
C ASP A 439 -1.30 10.59 -17.39
N GLY A 440 -1.34 9.64 -16.45
CA GLY A 440 -0.67 9.73 -15.15
C GLY A 440 0.83 10.09 -15.23
N LEU A 441 1.50 9.84 -16.37
CA LEU A 441 2.87 10.34 -16.61
C LEU A 441 2.92 11.83 -16.95
N THR A 442 2.05 12.29 -17.84
CA THR A 442 2.06 13.66 -18.37
C THR A 442 1.33 14.65 -17.47
N GLU A 443 0.31 14.21 -16.75
CA GLU A 443 -0.53 15.03 -15.87
C GLU A 443 0.02 15.13 -14.45
N ALA A 444 1.04 14.34 -14.11
CA ALA A 444 1.73 14.47 -12.83
C ALA A 444 2.24 15.90 -12.62
N VAL A 445 2.04 16.43 -11.41
CA VAL A 445 2.34 17.82 -11.09
C VAL A 445 3.54 17.96 -10.17
N ASP A 446 4.24 19.09 -10.28
CA ASP A 446 5.23 19.52 -9.29
C ASP A 446 4.55 20.23 -8.09
N PRO A 447 5.29 20.63 -7.04
CA PRO A 447 4.73 21.36 -5.91
C PRO A 447 4.11 22.74 -6.25
N ARG A 448 4.25 23.21 -7.48
CA ARG A 448 3.68 24.46 -7.98
C ARG A 448 2.46 24.21 -8.86
N GLU A 449 1.95 22.98 -8.91
CA GLU A 449 0.82 22.57 -9.75
C GLU A 449 1.10 22.64 -11.26
N GLU A 450 2.37 22.72 -11.68
CA GLU A 450 2.73 22.60 -13.09
C GLU A 450 2.77 21.12 -13.49
N MET A 451 2.10 20.76 -14.59
CA MET A 451 2.17 19.40 -15.13
C MET A 451 3.55 19.10 -15.71
N PHE A 452 3.99 17.85 -15.61
CA PHE A 452 5.21 17.34 -16.23
C PHE A 452 5.16 17.64 -17.72
N GLY A 453 4.04 17.28 -18.34
CA GLY A 453 3.68 17.67 -19.68
C GLY A 453 4.56 17.06 -20.75
N GLU A 454 4.13 17.28 -21.98
CA GLU A 454 4.71 16.62 -23.13
C GLU A 454 6.10 17.16 -23.50
N GLU A 455 6.35 18.45 -23.30
CA GLU A 455 7.64 19.05 -23.62
C GLU A 455 8.79 18.49 -22.77
N ARG A 456 8.54 18.24 -21.48
CA ARG A 456 9.53 17.64 -20.59
C ARG A 456 9.73 16.16 -20.93
N LEU A 457 8.65 15.45 -21.25
CA LEU A 457 8.71 14.07 -21.73
C LEU A 457 9.59 13.94 -22.98
N ILE A 458 9.36 14.76 -24.01
CA ILE A 458 10.17 14.77 -25.23
C ILE A 458 11.65 15.01 -24.91
N ARG A 459 11.94 15.95 -23.99
CA ARG A 459 13.30 16.25 -23.54
C ARG A 459 13.94 15.04 -22.86
N ALA A 460 13.23 14.43 -21.91
CA ALA A 460 13.69 13.24 -21.20
C ALA A 460 13.97 12.08 -22.15
N ILE A 461 13.09 11.82 -23.13
CA ILE A 461 13.28 10.78 -24.13
C ILE A 461 14.54 11.02 -24.98
N ARG A 462 14.79 12.27 -25.41
CA ARG A 462 16.01 12.60 -26.20
C ARG A 462 17.31 12.28 -25.46
N GLU A 463 17.34 12.49 -24.16
CA GLU A 463 18.50 12.17 -23.31
C GLU A 463 18.73 10.65 -23.15
N THR A 464 17.77 9.83 -23.57
CA THR A 464 17.93 8.37 -23.57
C THR A 464 18.68 7.84 -24.80
N ARG A 465 19.07 8.66 -25.79
CA ARG A 465 19.63 8.19 -27.08
C ARG A 465 20.64 7.04 -27.00
N ASN A 466 21.58 7.10 -26.06
CA ASN A 466 22.70 6.14 -25.92
C ASN A 466 22.45 5.08 -24.83
N ARG A 467 21.21 4.99 -24.33
CA ARG A 467 20.81 4.09 -23.24
C ARG A 467 20.12 2.86 -23.83
N ASN A 468 20.25 1.70 -23.19
CA ASN A 468 19.41 0.55 -23.55
C ASN A 468 17.95 0.75 -23.07
N VAL A 469 17.04 -0.19 -23.39
CA VAL A 469 15.61 -0.07 -23.03
C VAL A 469 15.38 0.13 -21.53
N GLN A 470 16.07 -0.64 -20.67
CA GLN A 470 15.95 -0.55 -19.22
C GLN A 470 16.45 0.79 -18.71
N GLN A 471 17.67 1.18 -19.11
CA GLN A 471 18.28 2.45 -18.73
C GLN A 471 17.47 3.66 -19.22
N SER A 472 16.77 3.53 -20.36
CA SER A 472 15.88 4.57 -20.90
C SER A 472 14.65 4.74 -20.01
N SER A 473 14.02 3.63 -19.61
CA SER A 473 12.88 3.65 -18.69
C SER A 473 13.25 4.15 -17.29
N GLU A 474 14.39 3.70 -16.76
CA GLU A 474 14.90 4.16 -15.45
C GLU A 474 15.20 5.66 -15.46
N TYR A 475 15.79 6.17 -16.54
CA TYR A 475 16.04 7.60 -16.69
C TYR A 475 14.76 8.42 -16.74
N LEU A 476 13.75 7.95 -17.49
CA LEU A 476 12.46 8.63 -17.54
C LEU A 476 11.80 8.67 -16.16
N MET A 477 11.88 7.57 -15.40
CA MET A 477 11.37 7.52 -14.03
C MET A 477 12.14 8.45 -13.09
N GLU A 478 13.44 8.58 -13.26
CA GLU A 478 14.26 9.52 -12.50
C GLU A 478 13.86 10.97 -12.81
N ALA A 479 13.71 11.32 -14.09
CA ALA A 479 13.25 12.64 -14.51
C ALA A 479 11.85 12.96 -13.97
N TYR A 480 10.94 11.98 -13.98
CA TYR A 480 9.62 12.09 -13.37
C TYR A 480 9.71 12.39 -11.87
N ARG A 481 10.49 11.60 -11.10
CA ARG A 481 10.63 11.77 -9.64
C ARG A 481 11.29 13.09 -9.26
N GLN A 482 12.30 13.51 -10.03
CA GLN A 482 12.96 14.79 -9.82
C GLN A 482 12.03 15.97 -10.07
N PHE A 483 11.08 15.82 -11.00
CA PHE A 483 10.08 16.84 -11.28
C PHE A 483 9.01 16.92 -10.19
N THR A 484 8.44 15.77 -9.82
CA THR A 484 7.33 15.73 -8.84
C THR A 484 7.79 16.08 -7.42
N LEU A 485 9.07 15.88 -7.09
CA LEU A 485 9.63 16.18 -5.76
C LEU A 485 8.84 15.53 -4.60
N GLY A 486 8.19 14.40 -4.87
CA GLY A 486 7.38 13.67 -3.89
C GLY A 486 5.95 14.17 -3.73
N THR A 487 5.42 14.98 -4.67
CA THR A 487 3.97 15.21 -4.75
C THR A 487 3.23 13.87 -4.88
N GLU A 488 2.06 13.81 -4.24
CA GLU A 488 1.21 12.63 -4.33
C GLU A 488 0.73 12.43 -5.78
N PRO A 489 0.85 11.22 -6.34
CA PRO A 489 0.30 10.91 -7.66
C PRO A 489 -1.22 11.16 -7.66
N ARG A 490 -1.73 11.67 -8.78
CA ARG A 490 -3.17 11.89 -8.97
C ARG A 490 -3.87 10.77 -9.72
N ASP A 491 -3.10 9.95 -10.42
CA ASP A 491 -3.60 8.84 -11.22
C ASP A 491 -2.60 7.68 -11.25
N ASP A 492 -3.03 6.56 -11.84
CA ASP A 492 -2.20 5.40 -12.13
C ASP A 492 -1.07 5.77 -13.11
N LEU A 493 0.16 5.33 -12.81
CA LEU A 493 1.32 5.57 -13.66
C LEU A 493 1.75 4.28 -14.35
N THR A 494 1.46 4.20 -15.64
CA THR A 494 1.89 3.11 -16.49
C THR A 494 2.68 3.62 -17.67
N PHE A 495 3.85 3.02 -17.93
CA PHE A 495 4.52 3.20 -19.20
C PHE A 495 5.33 1.98 -19.62
N ILE A 496 5.29 1.73 -20.93
CA ILE A 496 5.95 0.63 -21.60
C ILE A 496 6.95 1.22 -22.59
N THR A 497 8.21 0.82 -22.46
CA THR A 497 9.27 1.17 -23.40
C THR A 497 9.64 -0.07 -24.19
N LEU A 498 9.73 0.06 -25.51
CA LEU A 498 10.34 -0.94 -26.37
C LEU A 498 11.51 -0.35 -27.15
N MET A 499 12.47 -1.18 -27.50
CA MET A 499 13.63 -0.81 -28.30
C MET A 499 13.92 -1.88 -29.34
N VAL A 500 14.06 -1.48 -30.60
CA VAL A 500 14.57 -2.35 -31.65
C VAL A 500 16.09 -2.46 -31.52
N SER A 501 16.62 -3.67 -31.49
CA SER A 501 18.06 -3.91 -31.38
C SER A 501 18.85 -3.24 -32.52
N GLU A 502 19.94 -2.55 -32.19
CA GLU A 502 20.86 -1.94 -33.15
C GLU A 502 21.54 -2.98 -34.06
N TYR A 503 21.60 -4.24 -33.62
CA TYR A 503 22.21 -5.34 -34.37
C TYR A 503 21.24 -5.99 -35.37
N GLN A 504 20.01 -5.48 -35.50
CA GLN A 504 18.99 -6.03 -36.39
C GLN A 504 19.44 -6.07 -37.85
N ASP A 505 20.02 -4.97 -38.38
CA ASP A 505 20.51 -4.94 -39.77
C ASP A 505 21.65 -5.95 -40.00
N GLN A 506 22.55 -6.05 -39.02
CA GLN A 506 23.66 -6.99 -39.07
C GLN A 506 23.14 -8.44 -39.08
N PHE A 507 22.14 -8.72 -38.24
CA PHE A 507 21.46 -10.00 -38.18
C PHE A 507 20.78 -10.33 -39.52
N ASP A 508 19.98 -9.42 -40.08
CA ASP A 508 19.26 -9.63 -41.34
C ASP A 508 20.22 -9.88 -42.51
N ARG A 509 21.37 -9.19 -42.50
CA ARG A 509 22.45 -9.47 -43.45
C ARG A 509 23.01 -10.88 -43.29
N TYR A 510 23.34 -11.29 -42.07
CA TYR A 510 23.87 -12.63 -41.80
C TYR A 510 22.89 -13.75 -42.18
N VAL A 511 21.60 -13.60 -41.87
CA VAL A 511 20.57 -14.56 -42.27
C VAL A 511 20.46 -14.63 -43.79
N ARG A 512 20.39 -13.49 -44.48
CA ARG A 512 20.25 -13.41 -45.94
C ARG A 512 21.45 -14.00 -46.68
N GLU A 513 22.66 -13.64 -46.26
CA GLU A 513 23.90 -14.16 -46.84
C GLU A 513 24.12 -15.64 -46.49
N GLY A 514 23.79 -16.05 -45.26
CA GLY A 514 23.87 -17.44 -44.83
C GLY A 514 22.92 -18.34 -45.62
N HIS A 515 21.68 -17.89 -45.81
CA HIS A 515 20.70 -18.60 -46.64
C HIS A 515 21.15 -18.69 -48.11
N ARG A 516 21.70 -17.61 -48.68
CA ARG A 516 22.27 -17.63 -50.03
C ARG A 516 23.43 -18.62 -50.15
N ALA A 517 24.37 -18.58 -49.21
CA ALA A 517 25.52 -19.49 -49.19
C ALA A 517 25.08 -20.96 -49.09
N PHE A 518 24.02 -21.25 -48.34
CA PHE A 518 23.45 -22.60 -48.26
C PHE A 518 22.93 -23.10 -49.62
N HIS A 519 22.22 -22.25 -50.37
CA HIS A 519 21.74 -22.59 -51.73
C HIS A 519 22.88 -22.75 -52.74
N GLU A 520 23.95 -21.96 -52.60
CA GLU A 520 25.18 -22.10 -53.39
C GLU A 520 26.02 -23.33 -53.01
N GLY A 521 25.63 -24.09 -51.97
CA GLY A 521 26.36 -25.26 -51.48
C GLY A 521 27.62 -24.93 -50.67
N LYS A 522 27.84 -23.66 -50.31
CA LYS A 522 28.97 -23.21 -49.48
C LYS A 522 28.64 -23.38 -48.00
N LEU A 523 28.64 -24.62 -47.53
CA LEU A 523 28.12 -24.99 -46.20
C LEU A 523 28.90 -24.37 -45.04
N GLU A 524 30.23 -24.27 -45.12
CA GLU A 524 31.07 -23.64 -44.08
C GLU A 524 30.72 -22.16 -43.92
N LYS A 525 30.55 -21.44 -45.04
CA LYS A 525 30.15 -20.03 -45.02
C LYS A 525 28.73 -19.89 -44.48
N ALA A 526 27.82 -20.77 -44.89
CA ALA A 526 26.43 -20.75 -44.43
C ALA A 526 26.33 -20.94 -42.91
N THR A 527 26.96 -21.98 -42.36
CA THR A 527 26.90 -22.25 -40.92
C THR A 527 27.61 -21.18 -40.11
N SER A 528 28.74 -20.64 -40.59
CA SER A 528 29.45 -19.53 -39.92
C SER A 528 28.57 -18.27 -39.80
N LEU A 529 27.95 -17.84 -40.91
CA LEU A 529 27.06 -16.67 -40.92
C LEU A 529 25.81 -16.90 -40.07
N LEU A 530 25.21 -18.09 -40.14
CA LEU A 530 24.01 -18.40 -39.36
C LEU A 530 24.31 -18.53 -37.86
N LYS A 531 25.51 -18.99 -37.46
CA LYS A 531 25.98 -18.93 -36.06
C LYS A 531 26.14 -17.49 -35.59
N GLN A 532 26.68 -16.60 -36.42
CA GLN A 532 26.76 -15.17 -36.10
C GLN A 532 25.37 -14.54 -35.94
N ALA A 533 24.41 -14.90 -36.80
CA ALA A 533 23.02 -14.47 -36.66
C ALA A 533 22.39 -14.99 -35.36
N HIS A 534 22.60 -16.28 -35.02
CA HIS A 534 22.10 -16.88 -33.79
C HIS A 534 22.71 -16.23 -32.53
N ALA A 535 23.97 -15.81 -32.59
CA ALA A 535 24.62 -15.08 -31.50
C ALA A 535 23.98 -13.70 -31.24
N ILE A 536 23.46 -13.04 -32.28
CA ILE A 536 22.75 -11.76 -32.13
C ILE A 536 21.35 -11.98 -31.56
N PHE A 537 20.57 -12.88 -32.16
CA PHE A 537 19.23 -13.25 -31.69
C PHE A 537 19.13 -14.75 -31.44
N PRO A 538 19.43 -15.19 -30.20
CA PRO A 538 19.22 -16.56 -29.78
C PRO A 538 17.75 -16.94 -29.96
N LYS A 539 17.48 -18.22 -30.23
CA LYS A 539 16.12 -18.77 -30.40
C LYS A 539 15.29 -18.19 -31.55
N HIS A 540 15.88 -17.38 -32.44
CA HIS A 540 15.17 -16.97 -33.65
C HIS A 540 14.86 -18.20 -34.53
N THR A 541 13.57 -18.50 -34.69
CA THR A 541 13.09 -19.78 -35.24
C THR A 541 13.58 -20.03 -36.68
N HIS A 542 13.57 -19.01 -37.54
CA HIS A 542 14.07 -19.15 -38.91
C HIS A 542 15.59 -19.43 -38.94
N THR A 543 16.35 -18.78 -38.05
CA THR A 543 17.80 -18.97 -37.95
C THR A 543 18.13 -20.36 -37.42
N LEU A 544 17.44 -20.81 -36.37
CA LEU A 544 17.57 -22.17 -35.84
C LEU A 544 17.31 -23.23 -36.92
N PHE A 545 16.21 -23.09 -37.67
CA PHE A 545 15.86 -24.04 -38.72
C PHE A 545 16.90 -24.06 -39.85
N LEU A 546 17.32 -22.89 -40.34
CA LEU A 546 18.35 -22.78 -41.38
C LEU A 546 19.70 -23.33 -40.91
N LEU A 547 20.10 -23.04 -39.66
CA LEU A 547 21.36 -23.48 -39.08
C LEU A 547 21.36 -25.00 -38.91
N GLY A 548 20.31 -25.57 -38.31
CA GLY A 548 20.15 -27.02 -38.18
C GLY A 548 20.13 -27.73 -39.52
N ARG A 549 19.43 -27.17 -40.53
CA ARG A 549 19.43 -27.71 -41.90
C ARG A 549 20.81 -27.62 -42.57
N ALA A 550 21.54 -26.53 -42.37
CA ALA A 550 22.88 -26.34 -42.93
C ALA A 550 23.90 -27.29 -42.30
N LEU A 551 23.89 -27.42 -40.98
CA LEU A 551 24.76 -28.33 -40.22
C LEU A 551 24.47 -29.79 -40.57
N GLY A 552 23.19 -30.19 -40.63
CA GLY A 552 22.79 -31.54 -41.03
C GLY A 552 23.22 -31.89 -42.45
N LYS A 553 23.22 -30.92 -43.38
CA LYS A 553 23.75 -31.10 -44.74
C LYS A 553 25.27 -31.15 -44.78
N LYS A 554 25.95 -30.45 -43.86
CA LYS A 554 27.42 -30.46 -43.71
C LYS A 554 27.94 -31.76 -43.09
N GLY A 555 27.10 -32.46 -42.34
CA GLY A 555 27.43 -33.70 -41.63
C GLY A 555 27.77 -33.51 -40.15
N GLU A 556 27.56 -32.30 -39.60
CA GLU A 556 27.72 -32.00 -38.16
C GLU A 556 26.40 -32.33 -37.44
N PHE A 557 26.09 -33.62 -37.29
CA PHE A 557 24.76 -34.10 -36.90
C PHE A 557 24.40 -33.82 -35.44
N GLU A 558 25.35 -33.96 -34.50
CA GLU A 558 25.11 -33.66 -33.08
C GLU A 558 24.73 -32.18 -32.92
N GLU A 559 25.52 -31.28 -33.49
CA GLU A 559 25.26 -29.85 -33.42
C GLU A 559 23.98 -29.46 -34.17
N ALA A 560 23.68 -30.10 -35.30
CA ALA A 560 22.42 -29.89 -36.00
C ALA A 560 21.21 -30.23 -35.12
N LEU A 561 21.28 -31.32 -34.35
CA LEU A 561 20.21 -31.74 -33.46
C LEU A 561 19.96 -30.76 -32.32
N GLU A 562 20.99 -30.13 -31.76
CA GLU A 562 20.83 -29.10 -30.72
C GLU A 562 19.87 -27.99 -31.19
N TYR A 563 20.13 -27.42 -32.36
CA TYR A 563 19.30 -26.34 -32.91
C TYR A 563 17.94 -26.84 -33.43
N LEU A 564 17.85 -28.05 -33.99
CA LEU A 564 16.58 -28.60 -34.50
C LEU A 564 15.64 -29.00 -33.38
N VAL A 565 16.14 -29.54 -32.27
CA VAL A 565 15.33 -29.87 -31.09
C VAL A 565 14.83 -28.58 -30.45
N GLU A 566 15.69 -27.57 -30.30
CA GLU A 566 15.27 -26.25 -29.81
C GLU A 566 14.22 -25.61 -30.74
N TYR A 567 14.40 -25.72 -32.06
CA TYR A 567 13.41 -25.26 -33.04
C TYR A 567 12.06 -25.98 -32.88
N LEU A 568 12.07 -27.31 -32.71
CA LEU A 568 10.85 -28.12 -32.60
C LEU A 568 10.10 -27.88 -31.28
N GLN A 569 10.78 -27.45 -30.22
CA GLN A 569 10.12 -26.95 -29.01
C GLN A 569 9.32 -25.68 -29.28
N LEU A 570 9.80 -24.81 -30.17
CA LEU A 570 9.14 -23.55 -30.54
C LEU A 570 8.09 -23.72 -31.66
N LYS A 571 8.30 -24.65 -32.59
CA LYS A 571 7.45 -24.91 -33.77
C LYS A 571 7.17 -26.41 -33.92
N PRO A 572 6.31 -26.99 -33.07
CA PRO A 572 6.11 -28.44 -32.98
C PRO A 572 5.37 -29.06 -34.16
N TYR A 573 4.81 -28.26 -35.08
CA TYR A 573 4.05 -28.74 -36.25
C TYR A 573 4.82 -28.58 -37.56
N ASN A 574 6.15 -28.50 -37.53
CA ASN A 574 6.96 -28.47 -38.75
C ASN A 574 7.43 -29.87 -39.16
N ALA A 575 6.80 -30.44 -40.19
CA ALA A 575 7.15 -31.75 -40.72
C ALA A 575 8.59 -31.84 -41.26
N ASP A 576 9.09 -30.81 -41.95
CA ASP A 576 10.42 -30.84 -42.56
C ASP A 576 11.53 -30.81 -41.51
N ALA A 577 11.34 -30.12 -40.38
CA ALA A 577 12.27 -30.12 -39.25
C ALA A 577 12.40 -31.51 -38.62
N TYR A 578 11.28 -32.23 -38.43
CA TYR A 578 11.29 -33.61 -37.95
C TYR A 578 12.04 -34.56 -38.89
N ILE A 579 11.92 -34.38 -40.21
CA ILE A 579 12.67 -35.18 -41.19
C ILE A 579 14.16 -34.94 -41.06
N ILE A 580 14.59 -33.68 -40.97
CA ILE A 580 16.01 -33.36 -40.88
C ILE A 580 16.58 -33.91 -39.57
N ALA A 581 15.88 -33.72 -38.44
CA ALA A 581 16.29 -34.26 -37.15
C ALA A 581 16.30 -35.80 -37.13
N GLY A 582 15.27 -36.45 -37.68
CA GLY A 582 15.23 -37.91 -37.81
C GLY A 582 16.37 -38.46 -38.67
N TYR A 583 16.74 -37.74 -39.74
CA TYR A 583 17.90 -38.08 -40.55
C TYR A 583 19.22 -37.93 -39.77
N CYS A 584 19.37 -36.89 -38.96
CA CYS A 584 20.54 -36.72 -38.09
C CYS A 584 20.65 -37.87 -37.08
N TYR A 585 19.55 -38.25 -36.39
CA TYR A 585 19.55 -39.41 -35.50
C TYR A 585 19.91 -40.72 -36.20
N TYR A 586 19.41 -40.93 -37.42
CA TYR A 586 19.75 -42.09 -38.23
C TYR A 586 21.25 -42.14 -38.56
N MET A 587 21.85 -41.01 -38.94
CA MET A 587 23.28 -40.93 -39.24
C MET A 587 24.17 -41.14 -38.00
N LEU A 588 23.66 -40.79 -36.81
CA LEU A 588 24.30 -41.08 -35.51
C LEU A 588 24.05 -42.51 -35.00
N GLY A 589 23.29 -43.33 -35.75
CA GLY A 589 23.01 -44.72 -35.40
C GLY A 589 21.89 -44.90 -34.37
N ASN A 590 21.15 -43.85 -34.02
CA ASN A 590 20.00 -43.93 -33.12
C ASN A 590 18.70 -44.19 -33.92
N ASP A 591 18.54 -45.44 -34.37
CA ASP A 591 17.42 -45.83 -35.23
C ASP A 591 16.05 -45.67 -34.54
N ALA A 592 15.99 -45.84 -33.21
CA ALA A 592 14.75 -45.70 -32.43
C ALA A 592 14.20 -44.25 -32.48
N LEU A 593 15.06 -43.26 -32.16
CA LEU A 593 14.67 -41.86 -32.25
C LEU A 593 14.43 -41.42 -33.70
N ALA A 594 15.21 -41.96 -34.66
CA ALA A 594 14.99 -41.66 -36.07
C ALA A 594 13.58 -42.08 -36.52
N ILE A 595 13.15 -43.31 -36.20
CA ILE A 595 11.79 -43.81 -36.49
C ILE A 595 10.74 -42.91 -35.84
N GLU A 596 10.92 -42.57 -34.56
CA GLU A 596 9.98 -41.68 -33.84
C GLU A 596 9.81 -40.34 -34.55
N TYR A 597 10.91 -39.68 -34.91
CA TYR A 597 10.89 -38.37 -35.55
C TYR A 597 10.28 -38.45 -36.97
N PHE A 598 10.57 -39.48 -37.75
CA PHE A 598 9.92 -39.67 -39.05
C PHE A 598 8.41 -39.90 -38.92
N ASN A 599 7.96 -40.68 -37.94
CA ASN A 599 6.54 -40.89 -37.67
C ASN A 599 5.85 -39.59 -37.23
N ARG A 600 6.50 -38.77 -36.39
CA ARG A 600 5.99 -37.42 -36.05
C ARG A 600 5.84 -36.55 -37.29
N SER A 601 6.79 -36.58 -38.24
CA SER A 601 6.63 -35.89 -39.52
C SER A 601 5.44 -36.41 -40.33
N LEU A 602 5.19 -37.72 -40.35
CA LEU A 602 4.08 -38.32 -41.10
C LEU A 602 2.72 -38.02 -40.48
N ASN A 603 2.66 -37.90 -39.15
CA ASN A 603 1.45 -37.46 -38.45
C ASN A 603 1.06 -36.02 -38.81
N ILE A 604 2.05 -35.15 -39.01
CA ILE A 604 1.83 -33.75 -39.43
C ILE A 604 1.49 -33.68 -40.92
N ARG A 605 2.32 -34.29 -41.77
CA ARG A 605 2.13 -34.33 -43.22
C ARG A 605 2.12 -35.79 -43.67
N LYS A 606 0.91 -36.35 -43.78
CA LYS A 606 0.70 -37.71 -44.26
C LYS A 606 1.33 -37.87 -45.62
N GLY A 607 2.07 -38.96 -45.77
CA GLY A 607 2.63 -39.34 -47.05
C GLY A 607 3.81 -38.54 -47.55
N ASN A 608 4.63 -38.06 -46.62
CA ASN A 608 5.85 -37.34 -46.93
C ASN A 608 6.90 -38.30 -47.52
N PRO A 609 7.31 -38.15 -48.80
CA PRO A 609 8.16 -39.13 -49.48
C PRO A 609 9.53 -39.30 -48.85
N GLN A 610 10.07 -38.22 -48.28
CA GLN A 610 11.37 -38.21 -47.66
C GLN A 610 11.36 -39.00 -46.33
N ALA A 611 10.30 -38.85 -45.53
CA ALA A 611 10.14 -39.57 -44.27
C ALA A 611 9.91 -41.07 -44.53
N LEU A 612 9.00 -41.42 -45.44
CA LEU A 612 8.73 -42.80 -45.84
C LEU A 612 10.00 -43.49 -46.34
N TYR A 613 10.74 -42.85 -47.25
CA TYR A 613 11.99 -43.43 -47.76
C TYR A 613 13.02 -43.67 -46.66
N ASN A 614 13.18 -42.73 -45.72
CA ASN A 614 14.15 -42.91 -44.64
C ASN A 614 13.73 -44.03 -43.68
N LEU A 615 12.43 -44.18 -43.40
CA LEU A 615 11.91 -45.32 -42.62
C LEU A 615 12.16 -46.66 -43.33
N ILE A 616 11.89 -46.74 -44.65
CA ILE A 616 12.18 -47.94 -45.45
C ILE A 616 13.66 -48.31 -45.33
N ARG A 617 14.57 -47.34 -45.41
CA ARG A 617 16.01 -47.58 -45.25
C ARG A 617 16.37 -48.12 -43.86
N ILE A 618 15.70 -47.65 -42.81
CA ILE A 618 15.92 -48.15 -41.44
C ILE A 618 15.42 -49.59 -41.31
N PHE A 619 14.22 -49.90 -41.79
CA PHE A 619 13.67 -51.25 -41.68
C PHE A 619 14.43 -52.26 -42.55
N LEU A 620 14.91 -51.86 -43.73
CA LEU A 620 15.82 -52.67 -44.54
C LEU A 620 17.14 -52.97 -43.80
N LYS A 621 17.70 -51.99 -43.09
CA LYS A 621 18.91 -52.17 -42.25
C LYS A 621 18.64 -53.12 -41.07
N GLN A 622 17.41 -53.17 -40.55
CA GLN A 622 16.97 -54.05 -39.47
C GLN A 622 16.50 -55.43 -39.97
N GLU A 623 16.63 -55.73 -41.27
CA GLU A 623 16.11 -56.95 -41.91
C GLU A 623 14.59 -57.14 -41.79
N ASN A 624 13.85 -56.08 -41.43
CA ASN A 624 12.40 -56.13 -41.32
C ASN A 624 11.74 -55.83 -42.67
N MET A 625 11.68 -56.85 -43.52
CA MET A 625 11.17 -56.74 -44.89
C MET A 625 9.68 -56.48 -44.99
N ALA A 626 8.87 -56.91 -44.01
CA ALA A 626 7.42 -56.76 -44.05
C ALA A 626 7.01 -55.28 -43.93
N GLU A 627 7.49 -54.60 -42.88
CA GLU A 627 7.28 -53.18 -42.66
C GLU A 627 7.91 -52.33 -43.78
N ALA A 628 9.11 -52.70 -44.25
CA ALA A 628 9.76 -52.00 -45.34
C ALA A 628 8.95 -52.06 -46.65
N LYS A 629 8.35 -53.23 -46.97
CA LYS A 629 7.49 -53.40 -48.14
C LYS A 629 6.19 -52.60 -48.01
N SER A 630 5.55 -52.64 -46.83
CA SER A 630 4.32 -51.88 -46.55
C SER A 630 4.51 -50.38 -46.74
N LEU A 631 5.59 -49.81 -46.20
CA LEU A 631 5.91 -48.38 -46.36
C LEU A 631 6.30 -48.03 -47.80
N PHE A 632 6.91 -48.96 -48.55
CA PHE A 632 7.21 -48.78 -49.96
C PHE A 632 5.93 -48.73 -50.80
N GLU A 633 4.96 -49.62 -50.55
CA GLU A 633 3.65 -49.59 -51.19
C GLU A 633 2.93 -48.27 -50.90
N GLU A 634 2.98 -47.78 -49.65
CA GLU A 634 2.45 -46.46 -49.30
C GLU A 634 3.12 -45.33 -50.11
N LEU A 635 4.45 -45.34 -50.20
CA LEU A 635 5.22 -44.36 -50.96
C LEU A 635 4.86 -44.36 -52.45
N VAL A 636 4.69 -45.54 -53.05
CA VAL A 636 4.30 -45.72 -54.46
C VAL A 636 2.90 -45.18 -54.71
N VAL A 637 1.93 -45.49 -53.83
CA VAL A 637 0.55 -45.01 -53.95
C VAL A 637 0.49 -43.50 -53.92
N GLN A 638 1.26 -42.86 -53.05
CA GLN A 638 1.19 -41.42 -52.86
C GLN A 638 2.02 -40.63 -53.88
N ARG A 639 3.19 -41.14 -54.28
CA ARG A 639 4.12 -40.46 -55.20
C ARG A 639 4.83 -41.45 -56.13
N PRO A 640 4.13 -42.01 -57.13
CA PRO A 640 4.67 -43.04 -58.02
C PRO A 640 5.87 -42.57 -58.86
N GLU A 641 5.95 -41.28 -59.18
CA GLU A 641 7.04 -40.70 -59.98
C GLU A 641 8.22 -40.18 -59.15
N HIS A 642 8.22 -40.35 -57.83
CA HIS A 642 9.31 -39.82 -56.99
C HIS A 642 10.64 -40.52 -57.33
N PRO A 643 11.77 -39.80 -57.49
CA PRO A 643 13.05 -40.39 -57.93
C PRO A 643 13.49 -41.60 -57.08
N ARG A 644 13.23 -41.53 -55.77
CA ARG A 644 13.57 -42.58 -54.81
C ARG A 644 12.75 -43.87 -54.94
N VAL A 645 11.57 -43.81 -55.56
CA VAL A 645 10.76 -45.01 -55.85
C VAL A 645 11.46 -45.88 -56.89
N GLN A 646 12.11 -45.28 -57.89
CA GLN A 646 12.86 -46.04 -58.90
C GLN A 646 14.05 -46.80 -58.28
N GLU A 647 14.69 -46.23 -57.26
CA GLU A 647 15.75 -46.91 -56.50
C GLU A 647 15.20 -48.11 -55.74
N LEU A 648 14.09 -47.94 -55.01
CA LEU A 648 13.49 -48.98 -54.18
C LEU A 648 12.82 -50.10 -54.98
N ARG A 649 12.35 -49.85 -56.21
CA ARG A 649 11.84 -50.88 -57.12
C ARG A 649 12.86 -51.98 -57.47
N LYS A 650 14.16 -51.69 -57.32
CA LYS A 650 15.22 -52.71 -57.47
C LYS A 650 15.26 -53.71 -56.31
N ILE A 651 14.76 -53.29 -55.14
CA ILE A 651 14.71 -54.08 -53.90
C ILE A 651 13.36 -54.78 -53.76
N PHE A 652 12.28 -54.09 -54.13
CA PHE A 652 10.91 -54.61 -54.14
C PHE A 652 10.38 -54.69 -55.58
N PRO A 653 10.71 -55.74 -56.36
CA PRO A 653 10.18 -55.90 -57.71
C PRO A 653 8.66 -56.08 -57.67
N GLU A 654 7.96 -55.43 -58.59
CA GLU A 654 6.52 -55.66 -58.79
C GLU A 654 6.31 -57.11 -59.23
N GLU A 655 5.42 -57.82 -58.56
CA GLU A 655 4.93 -59.11 -59.06
C GLU A 655 4.26 -58.85 -60.40
N LYS A 656 4.85 -59.35 -61.50
CA LYS A 656 4.18 -59.34 -62.80
C LYS A 656 2.82 -60.03 -62.62
N PRO A 657 1.73 -59.47 -63.17
CA PRO A 657 0.47 -60.20 -63.21
C PRO A 657 0.73 -61.55 -63.87
N SER A 658 0.44 -62.63 -63.14
CA SER A 658 0.41 -63.98 -63.68
C SER A 658 -0.45 -63.98 -64.94
N ALA A 659 0.13 -64.34 -66.08
CA ALA A 659 -0.56 -64.47 -67.37
C ALA A 659 -1.43 -65.74 -67.41
N VAL A 660 -2.28 -65.94 -66.40
CA VAL A 660 -3.27 -67.01 -66.36
C VAL A 660 -4.58 -66.42 -65.85
N GLU A 661 -5.38 -65.93 -66.79
CA GLU A 661 -6.83 -66.11 -66.89
C GLU A 661 -7.30 -65.41 -68.18
N GLN A 662 -7.20 -66.17 -69.28
CA GLN A 662 -8.01 -66.02 -70.49
C GLN A 662 -9.03 -67.15 -70.53
#